data_AF-A0A0F7PTC1-F1
#
_entry.id   AF-A0A0F7PTC1-F1
#
_cell.length_a   1.000
_cell.length_b   1.000
_cell.length_c   1.000
_cell.angle_alpha   90.00
_cell.angle_beta   90.00
_cell.angle_gamma   90.00
#
_symmetry.space_group_name_H-M   'P 1'
#
loop_
_entity.id
_entity.type
_entity.pdbx_description
1 polymer ?
#
loop_
_entity_poly.entity_id
_entity_poly.type
_entity_poly.pdbx_seq_one_letter_code
_entity_poly.pdbx_strand_id
1 'polypeptide(L)'
;MNKIRDILNTMDYGPAPEDSKDVRAWLASHEAGFGHFIGGAFTKPKGETFEVHNPANSEKLADVAIADAKDVDKAVGEASKALKKWQALSGNQRARHIYALARHVQKHARFLAVLETLDNGKTIRETRDIDIPLVARHFYHHAGWAELRDSEFPGYEAVGVCGQIIPWNFPLLMLSWKVAPALAAGCTVVLKSAEHTPLTALAFAEICAEAGLPAGVFNLVNGAGDTGAALAAHDDIAKLAFTGSTAVGRLLRRQTAGSGKKLSLELGGKSPFIVFENADIDAAVEGVVDAIWFNQGEVCCAGSRAIVQEGIADRFHAKLRARMEKLRVGDPLDKSMDMGAVVAPVQMREITAKVEAGIAEGATMWQPSWAKTIENADGCFFPPTLFTDVAPSLTLAQEEIFGPVLASMTFRTPGEAAQLANNSRYGLAASVWSQNLDEAFDAARTLKSGIVWINSTNLFDASAGFGGYKESGFGREGGREGMLEYLVPSWQKKTKALPESEPVPAPVPGLGGDATALDRTVKMYIGGKQARPDSGYSYPVTGKSGKHLAEVGLGNRKDIRNAVEAAHKASGWSGMTGHARAQVLYFLAENLELRAAEFAARLADAGASSSAAKHEVEASVARIMYYAAWADKYDGAVRAPDKRMLTLALNEPLDVMGLSCPDEAPLLGFVSLVMPAIAMGNRVVVTPSPRQPLAACDFYQVLDTSDVPGGVVNIVTGDRDTLADTMAKHDDIAALWYFGGASGTELVERESAGNLKAVWANNGKARDWFDATQGQGEEFLFRAVRIKTIWTPFGV
;
A
#
# COMPACT_ATOMS: atom_id res chain seq x y z
N MET A 1 2.81 -30.22 -41.29
CA MET A 1 4.22 -30.48 -40.93
C MET A 1 5.10 -30.08 -42.11
N ASN A 2 5.95 -29.07 -41.93
CA ASN A 2 6.94 -28.65 -42.94
C ASN A 2 7.96 -29.77 -43.16
N LYS A 3 8.43 -29.98 -44.39
CA LYS A 3 9.47 -30.99 -44.67
C LYS A 3 10.82 -30.46 -44.16
N ILE A 4 11.75 -31.34 -43.77
CA ILE A 4 13.10 -30.95 -43.29
C ILE A 4 13.81 -29.98 -44.25
N ARG A 5 13.58 -30.14 -45.56
CA ARG A 5 14.11 -29.25 -46.60
C ARG A 5 13.59 -27.81 -46.49
N ASP A 6 12.34 -27.61 -46.07
CA ASP A 6 11.72 -26.30 -45.93
C ASP A 6 12.26 -25.58 -44.68
N ILE A 7 12.46 -26.33 -43.58
CA ILE A 7 13.06 -25.85 -42.32
C ILE A 7 14.52 -25.42 -42.54
N LEU A 8 15.29 -26.14 -43.35
CA LEU A 8 16.68 -25.78 -43.68
C LEU A 8 16.77 -24.54 -44.59
N ASN A 9 15.70 -24.20 -45.32
CA ASN A 9 15.64 -22.99 -46.15
C ASN A 9 15.21 -21.76 -45.35
N THR A 10 14.27 -21.92 -44.40
CA THR A 10 13.78 -20.82 -43.57
C THR A 10 14.61 -20.62 -42.30
N MET A 11 15.37 -21.64 -41.88
CA MET A 11 16.05 -21.73 -40.59
C MET A 11 15.08 -21.54 -39.40
N ASP A 12 13.80 -21.87 -39.58
CA ASP A 12 12.80 -21.76 -38.52
C ASP A 12 13.15 -22.69 -37.35
N TYR A 13 13.25 -22.13 -36.15
CA TYR A 13 13.45 -22.90 -34.94
C TYR A 13 12.24 -23.82 -34.71
N GLY A 14 12.48 -25.12 -34.56
CA GLY A 14 11.45 -26.06 -34.10
C GLY A 14 11.00 -25.73 -32.67
N PRO A 15 9.76 -26.09 -32.29
CA PRO A 15 9.27 -25.84 -30.94
C PRO A 15 10.11 -26.58 -29.90
N ALA A 16 10.33 -25.96 -28.73
CA ALA A 16 11.10 -26.53 -27.64
C ALA A 16 10.30 -26.53 -26.31
N PRO A 17 9.17 -27.28 -26.24
CA PRO A 17 8.31 -27.31 -25.06
C PRO A 17 9.03 -27.94 -23.86
N GLU A 18 8.79 -27.42 -22.65
CA GLU A 18 9.10 -28.16 -21.42
C GLU A 18 8.17 -29.38 -21.26
N ASP A 19 8.68 -30.44 -20.62
CA ASP A 19 7.89 -31.63 -20.31
C ASP A 19 6.90 -31.34 -19.18
N SER A 20 5.62 -31.68 -19.39
CA SER A 20 4.54 -31.53 -18.40
C SER A 20 4.11 -32.84 -17.74
N LYS A 21 4.78 -33.97 -17.99
CA LYS A 21 4.39 -35.28 -17.46
C LYS A 21 4.28 -35.34 -15.94
N ASP A 22 5.23 -34.74 -15.21
CA ASP A 22 5.21 -34.77 -13.74
C ASP A 22 4.02 -33.99 -13.18
N VAL A 23 3.69 -32.84 -13.79
CA VAL A 23 2.50 -32.06 -13.45
C VAL A 23 1.23 -32.84 -13.76
N ARG A 24 1.15 -33.47 -14.94
CA ARG A 24 0.01 -34.29 -15.34
C ARG A 24 -0.17 -35.51 -14.44
N ALA A 25 0.92 -36.14 -13.99
CA ALA A 25 0.87 -37.24 -13.03
C ALA A 25 0.35 -36.77 -11.66
N TRP A 26 0.77 -35.58 -11.21
CA TRP A 26 0.26 -34.98 -9.96
C TRP A 26 -1.22 -34.58 -10.04
N LEU A 27 -1.66 -34.03 -11.17
CA LEU A 27 -3.09 -33.78 -11.42
C LEU A 27 -3.89 -35.09 -11.44
N ALA A 28 -3.36 -36.14 -12.06
CA ALA A 28 -3.99 -37.46 -12.09
C ALA A 28 -4.08 -38.12 -10.70
N SER A 29 -3.10 -37.89 -9.80
CA SER A 29 -3.23 -38.36 -8.41
C SER A 29 -4.32 -37.62 -7.61
N HIS A 30 -4.85 -36.54 -8.17
CA HIS A 30 -5.95 -35.74 -7.64
C HIS A 30 -7.22 -35.83 -8.52
N GLU A 31 -7.46 -36.98 -9.17
CA GLU A 31 -8.60 -37.19 -10.10
C GLU A 31 -9.98 -36.87 -9.51
N ALA A 32 -10.13 -36.97 -8.18
CA ALA A 32 -11.38 -36.64 -7.48
C ALA A 32 -11.61 -35.12 -7.33
N GLY A 33 -10.64 -34.30 -7.74
CA GLY A 33 -10.60 -32.85 -7.51
C GLY A 33 -9.91 -32.45 -6.21
N PHE A 34 -9.69 -31.15 -6.04
CA PHE A 34 -9.05 -30.56 -4.87
C PHE A 34 -10.08 -30.02 -3.87
N GLY A 35 -9.93 -30.43 -2.60
CA GLY A 35 -10.54 -29.73 -1.48
C GLY A 35 -9.68 -28.55 -0.99
N HIS A 36 -9.90 -28.13 0.25
CA HIS A 36 -9.15 -27.08 0.92
C HIS A 36 -8.00 -27.68 1.71
N PHE A 37 -6.93 -26.93 1.96
CA PHE A 37 -5.87 -27.35 2.87
C PHE A 37 -6.08 -26.74 4.24
N ILE A 38 -6.56 -27.53 5.20
CA ILE A 38 -6.98 -27.05 6.52
C ILE A 38 -6.37 -27.96 7.59
N GLY A 39 -5.64 -27.36 8.54
CA GLY A 39 -5.03 -28.11 9.64
C GLY A 39 -3.93 -29.08 9.19
N GLY A 40 -3.22 -28.76 8.10
CA GLY A 40 -2.09 -29.57 7.60
C GLY A 40 -2.45 -30.73 6.67
N ALA A 41 -3.70 -30.81 6.21
CA ALA A 41 -4.14 -31.84 5.26
C ALA A 41 -5.23 -31.32 4.32
N PHE A 42 -5.37 -31.96 3.15
CA PHE A 42 -6.49 -31.69 2.25
C PHE A 42 -7.81 -32.24 2.79
N THR A 43 -8.87 -31.44 2.70
CA THR A 43 -10.24 -31.91 2.83
C THR A 43 -10.65 -32.66 1.57
N LYS A 44 -11.68 -33.50 1.67
CA LYS A 44 -12.31 -34.07 0.48
C LYS A 44 -13.04 -32.94 -0.28
N PRO A 45 -12.96 -32.90 -1.62
CA PRO A 45 -13.77 -31.98 -2.41
C PRO A 45 -15.25 -32.29 -2.16
N LYS A 46 -16.00 -31.27 -1.74
CA LYS A 46 -17.43 -31.35 -1.41
C LYS A 46 -18.09 -30.04 -1.77
N GLY A 47 -19.39 -30.08 -2.05
CA GLY A 47 -20.17 -28.88 -2.37
C GLY A 47 -19.97 -28.44 -3.81
N GLU A 48 -20.03 -27.13 -4.03
CA GLU A 48 -19.83 -26.50 -5.33
C GLU A 48 -18.34 -26.52 -5.71
N THR A 49 -18.05 -26.69 -7.00
CA THR A 49 -16.69 -26.70 -7.55
C THR A 49 -16.63 -25.79 -8.78
N PHE A 50 -15.44 -25.28 -9.12
CA PHE A 50 -15.17 -24.67 -10.41
C PHE A 50 -14.11 -25.47 -11.18
N GLU A 51 -14.21 -25.42 -12.50
CA GLU A 51 -13.21 -26.01 -13.39
C GLU A 51 -12.05 -25.04 -13.60
N VAL A 52 -10.83 -25.56 -13.48
CA VAL A 52 -9.61 -24.85 -13.81
C VAL A 52 -9.18 -25.29 -15.21
N HIS A 53 -8.95 -24.33 -16.10
CA HIS A 53 -8.58 -24.58 -17.49
C HIS A 53 -7.22 -23.99 -17.81
N ASN A 54 -6.46 -24.68 -18.65
CA ASN A 54 -5.27 -24.12 -19.26
C ASN A 54 -5.70 -23.06 -20.32
N PRO A 55 -5.35 -21.78 -20.14
CA PRO A 55 -5.81 -20.72 -21.05
C PRO A 55 -5.21 -20.81 -22.46
N ALA A 56 -4.10 -21.54 -22.63
CA ALA A 56 -3.42 -21.68 -23.91
C ALA A 56 -4.07 -22.69 -24.86
N ASN A 57 -4.93 -23.58 -24.36
CA ASN A 57 -5.58 -24.63 -25.16
C ASN A 57 -7.00 -25.03 -24.68
N SER A 58 -7.54 -24.35 -23.67
CA SER A 58 -8.82 -24.63 -23.00
C SER A 58 -8.94 -26.01 -22.32
N GLU A 59 -7.85 -26.77 -22.24
CA GLU A 59 -7.82 -28.08 -21.59
C GLU A 59 -8.18 -27.94 -20.11
N LYS A 60 -9.13 -28.75 -19.62
CA LYS A 60 -9.44 -28.82 -18.20
C LYS A 60 -8.28 -29.45 -17.43
N LEU A 61 -7.78 -28.76 -16.41
CA LEU A 61 -6.68 -29.20 -15.54
C LEU A 61 -7.18 -29.89 -14.28
N ALA A 62 -8.17 -29.32 -13.60
CA ALA A 62 -8.71 -29.88 -12.34
C ALA A 62 -10.11 -29.32 -12.01
N ASP A 63 -10.81 -30.01 -11.10
CA ASP A 63 -11.94 -29.47 -10.34
C ASP A 63 -11.47 -29.00 -8.96
N VAL A 64 -11.91 -27.81 -8.53
CA VAL A 64 -11.54 -27.23 -7.23
C VAL A 64 -12.78 -26.83 -6.46
N ALA A 65 -12.91 -27.29 -5.21
CA ALA A 65 -14.04 -26.97 -4.34
C ALA A 65 -14.09 -25.48 -3.96
N ILE A 66 -15.28 -24.91 -3.86
CA ILE A 66 -15.53 -23.54 -3.39
C ILE A 66 -15.82 -23.59 -1.89
N ALA A 67 -15.00 -22.89 -1.10
CA ALA A 67 -15.17 -22.77 0.33
C ALA A 67 -16.37 -21.88 0.65
N ASP A 68 -17.28 -22.41 1.45
CA ASP A 68 -18.34 -21.64 2.08
C ASP A 68 -17.85 -20.98 3.39
N ALA A 69 -18.74 -20.27 4.08
CA ALA A 69 -18.41 -19.62 5.35
C ALA A 69 -17.97 -20.61 6.44
N LYS A 70 -18.42 -21.87 6.43
CA LYS A 70 -18.04 -22.91 7.41
C LYS A 70 -16.65 -23.43 7.13
N ASP A 71 -16.26 -23.58 5.87
CA ASP A 71 -14.89 -23.93 5.50
C ASP A 71 -13.91 -22.83 5.91
N VAL A 72 -14.28 -21.56 5.73
CA VAL A 72 -13.51 -20.40 6.21
C VAL A 72 -13.40 -20.42 7.75
N ASP A 73 -14.51 -20.59 8.46
CA ASP A 73 -14.53 -20.68 9.93
C ASP A 73 -13.61 -21.82 10.44
N LYS A 74 -13.68 -22.98 9.78
CA LYS A 74 -12.81 -24.11 10.11
C LYS A 74 -11.33 -23.79 9.88
N ALA A 75 -10.99 -23.14 8.76
CA ALA A 75 -9.62 -22.76 8.44
C ALA A 75 -9.07 -21.74 9.45
N VAL A 76 -9.86 -20.73 9.81
CA VAL A 76 -9.50 -19.74 10.83
C VAL A 76 -9.37 -20.41 12.21
N GLY A 77 -10.28 -21.34 12.54
CA GLY A 77 -10.22 -22.12 13.78
C GLY A 77 -8.92 -22.93 13.90
N GLU A 78 -8.46 -23.59 12.83
CA GLU A 78 -7.16 -24.28 12.84
C GLU A 78 -5.97 -23.32 12.91
N ALA A 79 -6.02 -22.19 12.22
CA ALA A 79 -5.01 -21.13 12.32
C ALA A 79 -4.88 -20.59 13.75
N SER A 80 -6.00 -20.35 14.41
CA SER A 80 -6.08 -19.90 15.81
C SER A 80 -5.51 -20.95 16.78
N LYS A 81 -5.81 -22.24 16.58
CA LYS A 81 -5.27 -23.34 17.40
C LYS A 81 -3.74 -23.45 17.29
N ALA A 82 -3.20 -23.23 16.10
CA ALA A 82 -1.76 -23.31 15.85
C ALA A 82 -0.98 -22.09 16.39
N LEU A 83 -1.62 -20.91 16.45
CA LEU A 83 -0.99 -19.62 16.71
C LEU A 83 -0.12 -19.61 17.98
N LYS A 84 -0.65 -20.05 19.12
CA LYS A 84 0.08 -20.01 20.39
C LYS A 84 1.36 -20.86 20.35
N LYS A 85 1.30 -22.04 19.73
CA LYS A 85 2.47 -22.93 19.61
C LYS A 85 3.50 -22.36 18.64
N TRP A 86 3.04 -21.77 17.53
CA TRP A 86 3.91 -21.10 16.56
C TRP A 86 4.65 -19.89 17.15
N GLN A 87 3.94 -19.06 17.93
CA GLN A 87 4.53 -17.92 18.63
C GLN A 87 5.49 -18.31 19.75
N ALA A 88 5.28 -19.48 20.38
CA ALA A 88 6.16 -20.00 21.42
C ALA A 88 7.51 -20.54 20.91
N LEU A 89 7.64 -20.78 19.60
CA LEU A 89 8.92 -21.11 19.00
C LEU A 89 9.89 -19.92 19.14
N SER A 90 11.17 -20.21 19.36
CA SER A 90 12.23 -19.19 19.21
C SER A 90 12.30 -18.68 17.77
N GLY A 91 12.92 -17.51 17.56
CA GLY A 91 13.21 -16.99 16.22
C GLY A 91 13.92 -18.03 15.34
N ASN A 92 14.91 -18.72 15.90
CA ASN A 92 15.65 -19.78 15.21
C ASN A 92 14.79 -20.97 14.79
N GLN A 93 13.90 -21.43 15.67
CA GLN A 93 13.01 -22.54 15.34
C GLN A 93 12.03 -22.17 14.21
N ARG A 94 11.47 -20.96 14.23
CA ARG A 94 10.64 -20.47 13.11
C ARG A 94 11.45 -20.33 11.82
N ALA A 95 12.65 -19.74 11.90
CA ALA A 95 13.55 -19.56 10.77
C ALA A 95 13.86 -20.88 10.06
N ARG A 96 14.06 -21.98 10.80
CA ARG A 96 14.31 -23.31 10.23
C ARG A 96 13.15 -23.83 9.37
N HIS A 97 11.91 -23.65 9.80
CA HIS A 97 10.73 -24.04 9.00
C HIS A 97 10.62 -23.20 7.72
N ILE A 98 10.82 -21.89 7.82
CA ILE A 98 10.74 -20.99 6.65
C ILE A 98 11.90 -21.26 5.67
N TYR A 99 13.09 -21.53 6.18
CA TYR A 99 14.22 -22.01 5.37
C TYR A 99 13.91 -23.33 4.67
N ALA A 100 13.26 -24.28 5.37
CA ALA A 100 12.84 -25.54 4.76
C ALA A 100 11.84 -25.30 3.61
N LEU A 101 10.87 -24.40 3.77
CA LEU A 101 9.97 -24.01 2.67
C LEU A 101 10.75 -23.49 1.45
N ALA A 102 11.73 -22.60 1.66
CA ALA A 102 12.58 -22.11 0.57
C ALA A 102 13.31 -23.26 -0.14
N ARG A 103 13.83 -24.23 0.61
CA ARG A 103 14.50 -25.42 0.05
C ARG A 103 13.56 -26.34 -0.71
N HIS A 104 12.33 -26.53 -0.24
CA HIS A 104 11.35 -27.33 -0.96
C HIS A 104 10.86 -26.63 -2.23
N VAL A 105 10.63 -25.31 -2.20
CA VAL A 105 10.35 -24.55 -3.43
C VAL A 105 11.47 -24.77 -4.46
N GLN A 106 12.74 -24.69 -4.06
CA GLN A 106 13.87 -24.96 -4.97
C GLN A 106 13.91 -26.42 -5.45
N LYS A 107 13.66 -27.38 -4.56
CA LYS A 107 13.62 -28.81 -4.89
C LYS A 107 12.55 -29.11 -5.94
N HIS A 108 11.41 -28.44 -5.86
CA HIS A 108 10.27 -28.60 -6.75
C HIS A 108 10.19 -27.51 -7.84
N ALA A 109 11.26 -26.73 -8.05
CA ALA A 109 11.19 -25.50 -8.83
C ALA A 109 10.69 -25.70 -10.27
N ARG A 110 11.17 -26.75 -10.94
CA ARG A 110 10.73 -27.06 -12.32
C ARG A 110 9.27 -27.48 -12.37
N PHE A 111 8.84 -28.31 -11.42
CA PHE A 111 7.44 -28.72 -11.31
C PHE A 111 6.52 -27.51 -11.09
N LEU A 112 6.89 -26.63 -10.16
CA LEU A 112 6.13 -25.42 -9.86
C LEU A 112 6.09 -24.47 -11.06
N ALA A 113 7.19 -24.30 -11.78
CA ALA A 113 7.24 -23.45 -12.97
C ALA A 113 6.32 -23.94 -14.09
N VAL A 114 6.33 -25.25 -14.37
CA VAL A 114 5.45 -25.86 -15.37
C VAL A 114 3.99 -25.78 -14.93
N LEU A 115 3.70 -26.02 -13.65
CA LEU A 115 2.34 -25.93 -13.11
C LEU A 115 1.80 -24.49 -13.20
N GLU A 116 2.60 -23.49 -12.80
CA GLU A 116 2.24 -22.07 -12.90
C GLU A 116 1.97 -21.69 -14.37
N THR A 117 2.80 -22.14 -15.31
CA THR A 117 2.60 -21.90 -16.75
C THR A 117 1.31 -22.52 -17.27
N LEU A 118 0.98 -23.75 -16.89
CA LEU A 118 -0.25 -24.42 -17.31
C LEU A 118 -1.50 -23.74 -16.73
N ASP A 119 -1.44 -23.33 -15.47
CA ASP A 119 -2.56 -22.76 -14.72
C ASP A 119 -2.85 -21.30 -15.10
N ASN A 120 -1.79 -20.50 -15.29
CA ASN A 120 -1.92 -19.06 -15.55
C ASN A 120 -1.80 -18.67 -17.04
N GLY A 121 -1.03 -19.40 -17.85
CA GLY A 121 -0.80 -19.06 -19.26
C GLY A 121 0.50 -18.30 -19.55
N LYS A 122 1.20 -17.81 -18.52
CA LYS A 122 2.53 -17.19 -18.65
C LYS A 122 3.60 -18.14 -19.17
N THR A 123 4.59 -17.56 -19.89
CA THR A 123 5.67 -18.34 -20.50
C THR A 123 6.50 -19.09 -19.46
N ILE A 124 6.95 -20.29 -19.82
CA ILE A 124 7.80 -21.13 -18.97
C ILE A 124 9.16 -20.49 -18.66
N ARG A 125 9.62 -19.59 -19.53
CA ARG A 125 10.83 -18.82 -19.31
C ARG A 125 10.65 -17.87 -18.13
N GLU A 126 9.54 -17.15 -18.09
CA GLU A 126 9.20 -16.26 -16.98
C GLU A 126 9.07 -17.03 -15.66
N THR A 127 8.26 -18.09 -15.62
CA THR A 127 8.03 -18.83 -14.38
C THR A 127 9.31 -19.44 -13.83
N ARG A 128 10.15 -20.00 -14.70
CA ARG A 128 11.41 -20.64 -14.32
C ARG A 128 12.47 -19.63 -13.88
N ASP A 129 12.60 -18.51 -14.58
CA ASP A 129 13.74 -17.60 -14.42
C ASP A 129 13.43 -16.43 -13.47
N ILE A 130 12.15 -16.14 -13.20
CA ILE A 130 11.71 -15.00 -12.36
C ILE A 130 10.82 -15.46 -11.20
N ASP A 131 9.61 -15.97 -11.46
CA ASP A 131 8.61 -16.22 -10.41
C ASP A 131 9.12 -17.17 -9.34
N ILE A 132 9.50 -18.39 -9.72
CA ILE A 132 9.90 -19.43 -8.76
C ILE A 132 11.20 -19.09 -8.02
N PRO A 133 12.25 -18.55 -8.68
CA PRO A 133 13.42 -18.02 -7.98
C PRO A 133 13.09 -16.94 -6.95
N LEU A 134 12.18 -16.02 -7.27
CA LEU A 134 11.74 -14.97 -6.34
C LEU A 134 10.93 -15.56 -5.17
N VAL A 135 10.06 -16.55 -5.41
CA VAL A 135 9.36 -17.27 -4.33
C VAL A 135 10.36 -17.84 -3.33
N ALA A 136 11.37 -18.58 -3.81
CA ALA A 136 12.41 -19.12 -2.94
C ALA A 136 13.17 -18.01 -2.21
N ARG A 137 13.52 -16.92 -2.92
CA ARG A 137 14.20 -15.75 -2.35
C ARG A 137 13.40 -15.11 -1.22
N HIS A 138 12.08 -14.97 -1.36
CA HIS A 138 11.20 -14.44 -0.31
C HIS A 138 11.23 -15.29 0.95
N PHE A 139 11.09 -16.61 0.84
CA PHE A 139 11.19 -17.48 2.01
C PHE A 139 12.59 -17.46 2.63
N TYR A 140 13.67 -17.47 1.83
CA TYR A 140 15.03 -17.36 2.37
C TYR A 140 15.25 -16.06 3.14
N HIS A 141 14.84 -14.93 2.58
CA HIS A 141 15.01 -13.63 3.21
C HIS A 141 14.25 -13.54 4.53
N HIS A 142 12.99 -13.98 4.54
CA HIS A 142 12.14 -13.90 5.72
C HIS A 142 12.46 -14.96 6.79
N ALA A 143 13.16 -16.04 6.44
CA ALA A 143 13.77 -16.91 7.45
C ALA A 143 14.78 -16.12 8.31
N GLY A 144 15.54 -15.19 7.70
CA GLY A 144 16.42 -14.26 8.42
C GLY A 144 15.63 -13.29 9.31
N TRP A 145 14.52 -12.74 8.83
CA TRP A 145 13.66 -11.89 9.66
C TRP A 145 13.04 -12.63 10.85
N ALA A 146 12.73 -13.92 10.71
CA ALA A 146 12.22 -14.73 11.82
C ALA A 146 13.25 -14.88 12.94
N GLU A 147 14.54 -15.07 12.58
CA GLU A 147 15.67 -15.13 13.51
C GLU A 147 15.87 -13.78 14.21
N LEU A 148 15.86 -12.68 13.45
CA LEU A 148 16.23 -11.35 13.93
C LEU A 148 15.07 -10.56 14.55
N ARG A 149 13.83 -11.07 14.49
CA ARG A 149 12.63 -10.33 14.89
C ARG A 149 12.76 -9.67 16.26
N ASP A 150 13.21 -10.42 17.26
CA ASP A 150 13.19 -9.97 18.66
C ASP A 150 14.26 -8.89 18.94
N SER A 151 15.37 -8.89 18.20
CA SER A 151 16.42 -7.87 18.31
C SER A 151 16.12 -6.62 17.47
N GLU A 152 15.53 -6.80 16.28
CA GLU A 152 15.29 -5.71 15.31
C GLU A 152 13.95 -4.98 15.52
N PHE A 153 13.01 -5.61 16.23
CA PHE A 153 11.69 -5.05 16.56
C PHE A 153 11.37 -5.20 18.06
N PRO A 154 12.20 -4.64 18.96
CA PRO A 154 11.98 -4.75 20.39
C PRO A 154 10.63 -4.12 20.79
N GLY A 155 9.89 -4.80 21.66
CA GLY A 155 8.58 -4.33 22.12
C GLY A 155 7.42 -4.55 21.14
N TYR A 156 7.68 -5.17 19.98
CA TYR A 156 6.66 -5.60 19.01
C TYR A 156 6.38 -7.09 19.10
N GLU A 157 5.17 -7.48 18.70
CA GLU A 157 4.73 -8.87 18.62
C GLU A 157 3.88 -9.11 17.38
N ALA A 158 3.72 -10.38 17.01
CA ALA A 158 2.90 -10.78 15.87
C ALA A 158 1.44 -10.34 16.05
N VAL A 159 0.81 -9.87 14.97
CA VAL A 159 -0.58 -9.39 14.99
C VAL A 159 -1.59 -10.50 15.30
N GLY A 160 -1.35 -11.74 14.86
CA GLY A 160 -2.23 -12.88 15.12
C GLY A 160 -2.50 -13.73 13.88
N VAL A 161 -3.75 -14.14 13.68
CA VAL A 161 -4.18 -14.84 12.45
C VAL A 161 -4.32 -13.82 11.31
N CYS A 162 -3.72 -14.11 10.16
CA CYS A 162 -3.79 -13.27 8.97
C CYS A 162 -4.69 -13.90 7.90
N GLY A 163 -5.75 -13.21 7.52
CA GLY A 163 -6.50 -13.48 6.30
C GLY A 163 -5.77 -12.87 5.10
N GLN A 164 -5.52 -13.64 4.06
CA GLN A 164 -4.74 -13.21 2.90
C GLN A 164 -5.48 -13.55 1.61
N ILE A 165 -5.60 -12.58 0.70
CA ILE A 165 -6.28 -12.74 -0.59
C ILE A 165 -5.34 -12.24 -1.68
N ILE A 166 -5.08 -13.09 -2.68
CA ILE A 166 -4.10 -12.83 -3.74
C ILE A 166 -4.75 -12.85 -5.14
N PRO A 167 -4.19 -12.12 -6.11
CA PRO A 167 -4.66 -12.11 -7.50
C PRO A 167 -4.12 -13.32 -8.26
N TRP A 168 -4.48 -13.40 -9.53
CA TRP A 168 -4.19 -14.52 -10.43
C TRP A 168 -2.92 -14.34 -11.27
N ASN A 169 -2.31 -13.17 -11.29
CA ASN A 169 -1.28 -12.85 -12.28
C ASN A 169 0.14 -13.34 -11.95
N PHE A 170 0.48 -13.41 -10.66
CA PHE A 170 1.68 -14.10 -10.18
C PHE A 170 1.30 -14.98 -8.98
N PRO A 171 0.56 -16.09 -9.20
CA PRO A 171 -0.10 -16.83 -8.12
C PRO A 171 0.83 -17.21 -6.96
N LEU A 172 1.93 -17.92 -7.26
CA LEU A 172 2.82 -18.40 -6.22
C LEU A 172 3.73 -17.30 -5.66
N LEU A 173 4.13 -16.33 -6.50
CA LEU A 173 4.93 -15.19 -6.04
C LEU A 173 4.13 -14.31 -5.07
N MET A 174 2.88 -13.99 -5.38
CA MET A 174 1.98 -13.23 -4.49
C MET A 174 1.70 -13.99 -3.20
N LEU A 175 1.56 -15.32 -3.27
CA LEU A 175 1.52 -16.16 -2.07
C LEU A 175 2.77 -15.92 -1.21
N SER A 176 3.96 -15.97 -1.80
CA SER A 176 5.22 -15.81 -1.06
C SER A 176 5.37 -14.42 -0.43
N TRP A 177 4.91 -13.36 -1.12
CA TRP A 177 4.94 -11.98 -0.63
C TRP A 177 4.10 -11.79 0.64
N LYS A 178 3.02 -12.56 0.78
CA LYS A 178 2.12 -12.51 1.93
C LYS A 178 2.49 -13.50 3.02
N VAL A 179 2.73 -14.76 2.66
CA VAL A 179 2.93 -15.85 3.62
C VAL A 179 4.28 -15.73 4.32
N ALA A 180 5.37 -15.45 3.59
CA ALA A 180 6.71 -15.43 4.15
C ALA A 180 6.88 -14.42 5.31
N PRO A 181 6.51 -13.12 5.19
CA PRO A 181 6.60 -12.18 6.30
C PRO A 181 5.64 -12.49 7.44
N ALA A 182 4.42 -13.00 7.15
CA ALA A 182 3.47 -13.38 8.19
C ALA A 182 4.05 -14.49 9.09
N LEU A 183 4.57 -15.56 8.48
CA LEU A 183 5.20 -16.65 9.21
C LEU A 183 6.42 -16.18 10.00
N ALA A 184 7.25 -15.31 9.41
CA ALA A 184 8.43 -14.77 10.06
C ALA A 184 8.11 -13.93 11.31
N ALA A 185 7.07 -13.09 11.23
CA ALA A 185 6.59 -12.30 12.36
C ALA A 185 6.08 -13.18 13.52
N GLY A 186 5.62 -14.41 13.20
CA GLY A 186 4.99 -15.33 14.15
C GLY A 186 3.45 -15.37 14.03
N CYS A 187 2.91 -14.96 12.89
CA CYS A 187 1.50 -15.11 12.55
C CYS A 187 1.21 -16.50 12.00
N THR A 188 -0.07 -16.89 12.02
CA THR A 188 -0.61 -18.00 11.22
C THR A 188 -1.47 -17.44 10.10
N VAL A 189 -1.66 -18.23 9.03
CA VAL A 189 -2.26 -17.75 7.79
C VAL A 189 -3.47 -18.57 7.38
N VAL A 190 -4.51 -17.87 6.91
CA VAL A 190 -5.57 -18.41 6.06
C VAL A 190 -5.53 -17.63 4.75
N LEU A 191 -5.15 -18.30 3.67
CA LEU A 191 -5.01 -17.70 2.35
C LEU A 191 -6.14 -18.15 1.43
N LYS A 192 -6.63 -17.23 0.59
CA LYS A 192 -7.51 -17.51 -0.55
C LYS A 192 -6.80 -17.16 -1.86
N SER A 193 -6.54 -18.18 -2.68
CA SER A 193 -5.97 -18.02 -4.02
C SER A 193 -7.06 -17.68 -5.04
N ALA A 194 -6.72 -16.92 -6.08
CA ALA A 194 -7.66 -16.56 -7.14
C ALA A 194 -8.25 -17.80 -7.86
N GLU A 195 -9.53 -17.73 -8.24
CA GLU A 195 -10.26 -18.83 -8.87
C GLU A 195 -9.73 -19.23 -10.25
N HIS A 196 -9.03 -18.34 -10.95
CA HIS A 196 -8.45 -18.65 -12.25
C HIS A 196 -7.11 -19.39 -12.18
N THR A 197 -6.42 -19.35 -11.02
CA THR A 197 -5.05 -19.88 -10.89
C THR A 197 -4.78 -20.48 -9.49
N PRO A 198 -5.52 -21.51 -9.05
CA PRO A 198 -5.38 -22.04 -7.70
C PRO A 198 -4.27 -23.10 -7.54
N LEU A 199 -3.74 -23.67 -8.63
CA LEU A 199 -3.05 -24.96 -8.59
C LEU A 199 -1.68 -24.90 -7.90
N THR A 200 -0.91 -23.82 -8.10
CA THR A 200 0.39 -23.70 -7.41
C THR A 200 0.25 -23.38 -5.93
N ALA A 201 -0.84 -22.71 -5.51
CA ALA A 201 -1.15 -22.55 -4.09
C ALA A 201 -1.49 -23.91 -3.46
N LEU A 202 -2.24 -24.77 -4.17
CA LEU A 202 -2.54 -26.14 -3.75
C LEU A 202 -1.26 -26.99 -3.64
N ALA A 203 -0.39 -26.94 -4.65
CA ALA A 203 0.91 -27.61 -4.59
C ALA A 203 1.81 -27.10 -3.45
N PHE A 204 1.81 -25.79 -3.20
CA PHE A 204 2.54 -25.20 -2.08
C PHE A 204 2.01 -25.70 -0.72
N ALA A 205 0.70 -25.95 -0.62
CA ALA A 205 0.09 -26.49 0.59
C ALA A 205 0.62 -27.90 0.92
N GLU A 206 0.80 -28.77 -0.09
CA GLU A 206 1.46 -30.06 0.09
C GLU A 206 2.94 -29.91 0.47
N ILE A 207 3.64 -28.98 -0.17
CA ILE A 207 5.02 -28.64 0.17
C ILE A 207 5.13 -28.20 1.63
N CYS A 208 4.13 -27.47 2.17
CA CYS A 208 4.12 -27.11 3.59
C CYS A 208 4.09 -28.36 4.49
N ALA A 209 3.28 -29.36 4.15
CA ALA A 209 3.25 -30.63 4.88
C ALA A 209 4.57 -31.40 4.73
N GLU A 210 5.12 -31.49 3.51
CA GLU A 210 6.39 -32.17 3.24
C GLU A 210 7.57 -31.52 3.96
N ALA A 211 7.61 -30.19 4.02
CA ALA A 211 8.64 -29.41 4.73
C ALA A 211 8.48 -29.44 6.26
N GLY A 212 7.44 -30.12 6.78
CA GLY A 212 7.18 -30.25 8.20
C GLY A 212 6.72 -28.95 8.87
N LEU A 213 6.01 -28.08 8.13
CA LEU A 213 5.36 -26.91 8.74
C LEU A 213 4.27 -27.40 9.71
N PRO A 214 4.18 -26.86 10.95
CA PRO A 214 3.19 -27.35 11.91
C PRO A 214 1.75 -27.19 11.40
N ALA A 215 0.92 -28.21 11.64
CA ALA A 215 -0.49 -28.22 11.26
C ALA A 215 -1.22 -26.94 11.70
N GLY A 216 -1.95 -26.33 10.76
CA GLY A 216 -2.72 -25.10 10.97
C GLY A 216 -1.91 -23.80 10.89
N VAL A 217 -0.58 -23.83 10.78
CA VAL A 217 0.22 -22.59 10.60
C VAL A 217 -0.06 -21.93 9.24
N PHE A 218 -0.24 -22.74 8.21
CA PHE A 218 -0.73 -22.34 6.90
C PHE A 218 -2.01 -23.10 6.57
N ASN A 219 -3.02 -22.38 6.10
CA ASN A 219 -4.28 -22.94 5.59
C ASN A 219 -4.63 -22.25 4.28
N LEU A 220 -5.20 -23.01 3.35
CA LEU A 220 -5.63 -22.55 2.04
C LEU A 220 -7.10 -22.90 1.85
N VAL A 221 -7.92 -21.88 1.58
CA VAL A 221 -9.31 -22.03 1.15
C VAL A 221 -9.40 -21.58 -0.31
N ASN A 222 -10.19 -22.29 -1.11
CA ASN A 222 -10.37 -21.96 -2.53
C ASN A 222 -11.76 -21.36 -2.71
N GLY A 223 -11.98 -20.53 -3.73
CA GLY A 223 -13.29 -19.96 -4.03
C GLY A 223 -13.18 -18.64 -4.76
N ALA A 224 -14.29 -17.91 -4.87
CA ALA A 224 -14.40 -16.66 -5.62
C ALA A 224 -14.48 -15.43 -4.68
N GLY A 225 -15.20 -14.39 -5.08
CA GLY A 225 -15.40 -13.16 -4.31
C GLY A 225 -16.06 -13.39 -2.95
N ASP A 226 -17.10 -14.23 -2.89
CA ASP A 226 -17.86 -14.47 -1.66
C ASP A 226 -17.03 -15.15 -0.57
N THR A 227 -16.18 -16.11 -0.93
CA THR A 227 -15.20 -16.72 -0.01
C THR A 227 -14.22 -15.67 0.52
N GLY A 228 -13.73 -14.78 -0.35
CA GLY A 228 -12.86 -13.67 0.05
C GLY A 228 -13.56 -12.70 1.01
N ALA A 229 -14.82 -12.36 0.74
CA ALA A 229 -15.64 -11.51 1.61
C ALA A 229 -15.90 -12.18 2.97
N ALA A 230 -16.17 -13.49 3.00
CA ALA A 230 -16.34 -14.24 4.24
C ALA A 230 -15.05 -14.24 5.08
N LEU A 231 -13.89 -14.45 4.45
CA LEU A 231 -12.59 -14.38 5.14
C LEU A 231 -12.32 -12.97 5.68
N ALA A 232 -12.58 -11.92 4.89
CA ALA A 232 -12.37 -10.53 5.31
C ALA A 232 -13.27 -10.12 6.51
N ALA A 233 -14.51 -10.63 6.54
CA ALA A 233 -15.46 -10.37 7.62
C ALA A 233 -15.17 -11.13 8.92
N HIS A 234 -14.37 -12.21 8.87
CA HIS A 234 -14.23 -13.12 10.00
C HIS A 234 -13.65 -12.42 11.25
N ASP A 235 -14.29 -12.57 12.41
CA ASP A 235 -13.90 -11.82 13.62
C ASP A 235 -12.53 -12.22 14.18
N ASP A 236 -12.17 -13.51 14.07
CA ASP A 236 -10.92 -14.03 14.61
C ASP A 236 -9.66 -13.77 13.76
N ILE A 237 -9.76 -13.15 12.58
CA ILE A 237 -8.56 -12.66 11.89
C ILE A 237 -8.15 -11.29 12.45
N ALA A 238 -6.87 -11.10 12.70
CA ALA A 238 -6.32 -9.85 13.24
C ALA A 238 -5.74 -8.93 12.14
N LYS A 239 -5.46 -9.49 10.97
CA LYS A 239 -4.99 -8.74 9.80
C LYS A 239 -5.62 -9.28 8.52
N LEU A 240 -6.03 -8.37 7.64
CA LEU A 240 -6.32 -8.66 6.24
C LEU A 240 -5.19 -8.09 5.36
N ALA A 241 -4.66 -8.91 4.45
CA ALA A 241 -3.74 -8.47 3.41
C ALA A 241 -4.30 -8.85 2.05
N PHE A 242 -4.56 -7.85 1.20
CA PHE A 242 -5.18 -8.03 -0.10
C PHE A 242 -4.30 -7.47 -1.21
N THR A 243 -4.17 -8.22 -2.29
CA THR A 243 -3.68 -7.70 -3.57
C THR A 243 -4.73 -7.94 -4.64
N GLY A 244 -5.06 -6.92 -5.45
CA GLY A 244 -6.06 -7.03 -6.49
C GLY A 244 -6.61 -5.69 -6.95
N SER A 245 -7.84 -5.63 -7.45
CA SER A 245 -8.38 -4.41 -8.03
C SER A 245 -8.70 -3.34 -6.98
N THR A 246 -8.56 -2.08 -7.39
CA THR A 246 -8.88 -0.91 -6.55
C THR A 246 -10.34 -0.92 -6.08
N ALA A 247 -11.26 -1.34 -6.96
CA ALA A 247 -12.68 -1.45 -6.63
C ALA A 247 -12.92 -2.42 -5.46
N VAL A 248 -12.30 -3.59 -5.48
CA VAL A 248 -12.39 -4.57 -4.38
C VAL A 248 -11.69 -4.05 -3.12
N GLY A 249 -10.54 -3.39 -3.25
CA GLY A 249 -9.86 -2.74 -2.12
C GLY A 249 -10.76 -1.75 -1.36
N ARG A 250 -11.56 -0.95 -2.09
CA ARG A 250 -12.56 -0.05 -1.48
C ARG A 250 -13.66 -0.81 -0.74
N LEU A 251 -14.15 -1.92 -1.29
CA LEU A 251 -15.15 -2.76 -0.63
C LEU A 251 -14.61 -3.34 0.66
N LEU A 252 -13.38 -3.89 0.62
CA LEU A 252 -12.73 -4.47 1.79
C LEU A 252 -12.45 -3.42 2.88
N ARG A 253 -11.99 -2.21 2.52
CA ARG A 253 -11.80 -1.12 3.50
C ARG A 253 -13.11 -0.77 4.23
N ARG A 254 -14.24 -0.75 3.53
CA ARG A 254 -15.57 -0.54 4.15
C ARG A 254 -15.97 -1.72 5.02
N GLN A 255 -15.77 -2.94 4.53
CA GLN A 255 -16.16 -4.17 5.23
C GLN A 255 -15.38 -4.38 6.53
N THR A 256 -14.10 -4.00 6.57
CA THR A 256 -13.26 -4.15 7.77
C THR A 256 -13.28 -2.93 8.69
N ALA A 257 -14.03 -1.88 8.37
CA ALA A 257 -14.10 -0.67 9.19
C ALA A 257 -14.61 -0.99 10.61
N GLY A 258 -13.96 -0.41 11.62
CA GLY A 258 -14.32 -0.60 13.04
C GLY A 258 -13.93 -1.94 13.64
N SER A 259 -13.49 -2.91 12.82
CA SER A 259 -13.14 -4.26 13.30
C SER A 259 -11.84 -4.33 14.10
N GLY A 260 -11.03 -3.26 14.09
CA GLY A 260 -9.70 -3.23 14.70
C GLY A 260 -8.63 -4.07 13.98
N LYS A 261 -8.97 -4.69 12.85
CA LYS A 261 -8.05 -5.47 12.01
C LYS A 261 -7.01 -4.54 11.38
N LYS A 262 -5.75 -4.98 11.33
CA LYS A 262 -4.77 -4.33 10.42
C LYS A 262 -5.17 -4.62 8.97
N LEU A 263 -5.01 -3.64 8.10
CA LEU A 263 -5.29 -3.77 6.67
C LEU A 263 -4.08 -3.32 5.87
N SER A 264 -3.68 -4.11 4.87
CA SER A 264 -2.77 -3.67 3.81
C SER A 264 -3.40 -4.00 2.45
N LEU A 265 -3.33 -3.04 1.53
CA LEU A 265 -3.95 -3.10 0.20
C LEU A 265 -2.88 -2.78 -0.84
N GLU A 266 -2.58 -3.75 -1.70
CA GLU A 266 -1.77 -3.54 -2.90
C GLU A 266 -2.68 -3.59 -4.13
N LEU A 267 -2.93 -2.43 -4.74
CA LEU A 267 -4.01 -2.27 -5.71
C LEU A 267 -3.48 -1.99 -7.13
N GLY A 268 -4.39 -1.57 -8.01
CA GLY A 268 -4.07 -1.34 -9.42
C GLY A 268 -3.03 -0.24 -9.65
N GLY A 269 -2.45 -0.25 -10.84
CA GLY A 269 -1.45 0.71 -11.25
C GLY A 269 -1.51 1.01 -12.75
N LYS A 270 -1.23 2.26 -13.11
CA LYS A 270 -0.98 2.67 -14.49
C LYS A 270 0.40 3.32 -14.59
N SER A 271 1.41 2.51 -14.30
CA SER A 271 2.78 2.99 -14.06
C SER A 271 3.36 3.70 -15.29
N PRO A 272 3.92 4.92 -15.12
CA PRO A 272 4.58 5.64 -16.20
C PRO A 272 5.96 5.04 -16.50
N PHE A 273 6.31 5.04 -17.79
CA PHE A 273 7.60 4.66 -18.34
C PHE A 273 8.16 5.87 -19.09
N ILE A 274 9.07 6.61 -18.47
CA ILE A 274 9.53 7.91 -18.95
C ILE A 274 10.85 7.74 -19.70
N VAL A 275 10.93 8.25 -20.93
CA VAL A 275 12.13 8.15 -21.78
C VAL A 275 12.58 9.54 -22.20
N PHE A 276 13.71 9.98 -21.64
CA PHE A 276 14.35 11.25 -21.97
C PHE A 276 15.17 11.15 -23.28
N GLU A 277 15.46 12.29 -23.89
CA GLU A 277 16.16 12.40 -25.17
C GLU A 277 17.57 11.81 -25.15
N ASN A 278 18.24 11.86 -23.99
CA ASN A 278 19.57 11.31 -23.77
C ASN A 278 19.56 9.83 -23.33
N ALA A 279 18.40 9.17 -23.27
CA ALA A 279 18.29 7.79 -22.85
C ALA A 279 19.06 6.86 -23.80
N ASP A 280 19.49 5.70 -23.28
CA ASP A 280 19.82 4.58 -24.16
C ASP A 280 18.51 4.05 -24.74
N ILE A 281 18.21 4.45 -25.98
CA ILE A 281 16.95 4.13 -26.63
C ILE A 281 16.81 2.63 -26.88
N ASP A 282 17.91 1.93 -27.19
CA ASP A 282 17.84 0.50 -27.44
C ASP A 282 17.54 -0.25 -26.15
N ALA A 283 18.20 0.11 -25.05
CA ALA A 283 17.90 -0.43 -23.73
C ALA A 283 16.48 -0.07 -23.27
N ALA A 284 16.02 1.17 -23.51
CA ALA A 284 14.67 1.58 -23.15
C ALA A 284 13.60 0.83 -23.94
N VAL A 285 13.83 0.51 -25.22
CA VAL A 285 12.93 -0.31 -26.04
C VAL A 285 12.82 -1.74 -25.49
N GLU A 286 13.93 -2.39 -25.15
CA GLU A 286 13.87 -3.70 -24.47
C GLU A 286 13.24 -3.58 -23.07
N GLY A 287 13.45 -2.45 -22.39
CA GLY A 287 12.76 -2.13 -21.15
C GLY A 287 11.23 -2.10 -21.31
N VAL A 288 10.69 -1.61 -22.42
CA VAL A 288 9.24 -1.69 -22.67
C VAL A 288 8.82 -3.16 -22.89
N VAL A 289 9.62 -3.96 -23.61
CA VAL A 289 9.42 -5.42 -23.75
C VAL A 289 9.21 -6.06 -22.37
N ASP A 290 10.15 -5.82 -21.47
CA ASP A 290 10.14 -6.33 -20.10
C ASP A 290 9.06 -5.68 -19.20
N ALA A 291 8.57 -4.48 -19.55
CA ALA A 291 7.57 -3.77 -18.76
C ALA A 291 6.12 -4.14 -19.10
N ILE A 292 5.85 -4.53 -20.35
CA ILE A 292 4.48 -4.65 -20.89
C ILE A 292 4.18 -5.99 -21.52
N TRP A 293 5.15 -6.61 -22.17
CA TRP A 293 4.91 -7.90 -22.81
C TRP A 293 5.34 -9.07 -21.94
N PHE A 294 6.20 -8.79 -20.96
CA PHE A 294 6.33 -9.59 -19.73
C PHE A 294 4.97 -9.87 -19.10
N ASN A 295 4.69 -11.13 -18.76
CA ASN A 295 3.40 -11.61 -18.27
C ASN A 295 2.17 -11.07 -19.04
N GLN A 296 2.31 -10.87 -20.35
CA GLN A 296 1.24 -10.34 -21.23
C GLN A 296 0.64 -9.02 -20.71
N GLY A 297 1.40 -8.22 -19.95
CA GLY A 297 0.94 -6.95 -19.38
C GLY A 297 0.00 -7.10 -18.19
N GLU A 298 -0.21 -8.31 -17.71
CA GLU A 298 -0.97 -8.67 -16.51
C GLU A 298 -0.11 -8.43 -15.27
N VAL A 299 0.43 -7.21 -15.12
CA VAL A 299 1.35 -6.82 -14.04
C VAL A 299 0.87 -5.50 -13.45
N CYS A 300 0.66 -5.47 -12.13
CA CYS A 300 0.18 -4.26 -11.45
C CYS A 300 1.11 -3.04 -11.65
N CYS A 301 2.41 -3.29 -11.81
CA CYS A 301 3.41 -2.27 -12.05
C CYS A 301 3.83 -2.12 -13.52
N ALA A 302 3.09 -2.71 -14.46
CA ALA A 302 3.41 -2.64 -15.89
C ALA A 302 3.64 -1.18 -16.35
N GLY A 303 4.71 -0.96 -17.13
CA GLY A 303 5.08 0.34 -17.72
C GLY A 303 4.16 0.77 -18.86
N SER A 304 2.85 0.71 -18.62
CA SER A 304 1.80 0.74 -19.63
C SER A 304 1.49 2.12 -20.18
N ARG A 305 2.22 3.13 -19.70
CA ARG A 305 2.19 4.50 -20.19
C ARG A 305 3.59 4.95 -20.55
N ALA A 306 3.96 4.82 -21.82
CA ALA A 306 5.22 5.37 -22.32
C ALA A 306 5.09 6.89 -22.50
N ILE A 307 5.89 7.65 -21.77
CA ILE A 307 5.96 9.12 -21.81
C ILE A 307 7.33 9.46 -22.41
N VAL A 308 7.37 9.76 -23.70
CA VAL A 308 8.62 9.83 -24.49
C VAL A 308 8.92 11.26 -24.91
N GLN A 309 10.15 11.72 -24.76
CA GLN A 309 10.48 13.11 -25.09
C GLN A 309 10.37 13.35 -26.61
N GLU A 310 9.77 14.48 -27.00
CA GLU A 310 9.34 14.71 -28.40
C GLU A 310 10.49 14.61 -29.43
N GLY A 311 11.71 14.98 -29.07
CA GLY A 311 12.89 14.90 -29.94
C GLY A 311 13.30 13.48 -30.34
N ILE A 312 12.85 12.46 -29.61
CA ILE A 312 13.19 11.05 -29.88
C ILE A 312 11.99 10.15 -30.14
N ALA A 313 10.75 10.67 -30.03
CA ALA A 313 9.54 9.87 -30.08
C ALA A 313 9.43 9.00 -31.34
N ASP A 314 9.60 9.60 -32.52
CA ASP A 314 9.53 8.86 -33.80
C ASP A 314 10.57 7.74 -33.88
N ARG A 315 11.81 8.03 -33.47
CA ARG A 315 12.92 7.07 -33.48
C ARG A 315 12.66 5.93 -32.49
N PHE A 316 12.16 6.25 -31.31
CA PHE A 316 11.79 5.29 -30.28
C PHE A 316 10.65 4.38 -30.75
N HIS A 317 9.56 4.94 -31.27
CA HIS A 317 8.42 4.17 -31.78
C HIS A 317 8.79 3.31 -32.98
N ALA A 318 9.66 3.78 -33.88
CA ALA A 318 10.15 2.98 -35.00
C ALA A 318 10.94 1.75 -34.52
N LYS A 319 11.85 1.92 -33.56
CA LYS A 319 12.60 0.81 -32.95
C LYS A 319 11.69 -0.14 -32.18
N LEU A 320 10.73 0.40 -31.43
CA LEU A 320 9.75 -0.39 -30.68
C LEU A 320 8.90 -1.26 -31.60
N ARG A 321 8.34 -0.70 -32.67
CA ARG A 321 7.58 -1.47 -33.68
C ARG A 321 8.44 -2.57 -34.31
N ALA A 322 9.68 -2.25 -34.68
CA ALA A 322 10.61 -3.25 -35.22
C ALA A 322 10.95 -4.37 -34.22
N ARG A 323 10.98 -4.06 -32.92
CA ARG A 323 11.16 -5.05 -31.85
C ARG A 323 9.92 -5.89 -31.62
N MET A 324 8.73 -5.28 -31.66
CA MET A 324 7.43 -5.97 -31.54
C MET A 324 7.19 -6.96 -32.67
N GLU A 325 7.61 -6.66 -33.91
CA GLU A 325 7.54 -7.62 -35.04
C GLU A 325 8.28 -8.94 -34.77
N LYS A 326 9.28 -8.93 -33.86
CA LYS A 326 10.09 -10.10 -33.52
C LYS A 326 9.56 -10.88 -32.32
N LEU A 327 8.54 -10.38 -31.62
CA LEU A 327 7.96 -11.10 -30.48
C LEU A 327 7.27 -12.37 -30.95
N ARG A 328 7.45 -13.46 -30.20
CA ARG A 328 6.81 -14.75 -30.46
C ARG A 328 5.67 -14.99 -29.46
N VAL A 329 4.46 -15.16 -29.97
CA VAL A 329 3.26 -15.46 -29.18
C VAL A 329 2.81 -16.89 -29.50
N GLY A 330 2.56 -17.71 -28.47
CA GLY A 330 2.10 -19.07 -28.67
C GLY A 330 2.19 -19.93 -27.41
N ASP A 331 2.31 -21.25 -27.59
CA ASP A 331 2.33 -22.24 -26.50
C ASP A 331 3.31 -21.81 -25.39
N PRO A 332 2.81 -21.49 -24.18
CA PRO A 332 3.65 -20.96 -23.12
C PRO A 332 4.65 -21.98 -22.57
N LEU A 333 4.49 -23.28 -22.85
CA LEU A 333 5.51 -24.28 -22.51
C LEU A 333 6.71 -24.26 -23.46
N ASP A 334 6.59 -23.67 -24.64
CA ASP A 334 7.73 -23.48 -25.53
C ASP A 334 8.65 -22.38 -25.00
N LYS A 335 9.88 -22.76 -24.64
CA LYS A 335 10.92 -21.89 -24.06
C LYS A 335 11.26 -20.69 -24.95
N SER A 336 10.92 -20.79 -26.23
CA SER A 336 11.22 -19.79 -27.25
C SER A 336 10.08 -18.79 -27.50
N MET A 337 8.97 -18.88 -26.77
CA MET A 337 7.89 -17.87 -26.79
C MET A 337 8.22 -16.69 -25.89
N ASP A 338 7.86 -15.49 -26.33
CA ASP A 338 7.97 -14.25 -25.56
C ASP A 338 6.69 -13.92 -24.80
N MET A 339 5.54 -14.31 -25.36
CA MET A 339 4.24 -14.12 -24.74
C MET A 339 3.44 -15.41 -24.79
N GLY A 340 2.79 -15.73 -23.68
CA GLY A 340 1.85 -16.83 -23.55
C GLY A 340 0.41 -16.41 -23.79
N ALA A 341 -0.51 -17.08 -23.10
CA ALA A 341 -1.94 -16.80 -23.17
C ALA A 341 -2.36 -15.89 -22.01
N VAL A 342 -3.27 -14.95 -22.29
CA VAL A 342 -4.02 -14.18 -21.29
C VAL A 342 -4.78 -15.15 -20.41
N VAL A 343 -4.82 -14.89 -19.09
CA VAL A 343 -5.24 -15.87 -18.07
C VAL A 343 -6.63 -16.49 -18.30
N ALA A 344 -7.57 -15.76 -18.90
CA ALA A 344 -8.94 -16.20 -19.07
C ALA A 344 -9.69 -15.44 -20.18
N PRO A 345 -10.75 -16.06 -20.76
CA PRO A 345 -11.61 -15.39 -21.75
C PRO A 345 -12.27 -14.11 -21.26
N VAL A 346 -12.54 -13.98 -19.95
CA VAL A 346 -13.10 -12.75 -19.37
C VAL A 346 -12.09 -11.60 -19.44
N GLN A 347 -10.84 -11.86 -19.11
CA GLN A 347 -9.76 -10.87 -19.20
C GLN A 347 -9.52 -10.45 -20.64
N MET A 348 -9.57 -11.42 -21.57
CA MET A 348 -9.48 -11.15 -23.00
C MET A 348 -10.55 -10.14 -23.44
N ARG A 349 -11.83 -10.37 -23.08
CA ARG A 349 -12.91 -9.42 -23.38
C ARG A 349 -12.67 -8.02 -22.80
N GLU A 350 -12.16 -7.92 -21.58
CA GLU A 350 -11.85 -6.62 -20.97
C GLU A 350 -10.74 -5.87 -21.71
N ILE A 351 -9.68 -6.57 -22.13
CA ILE A 351 -8.59 -5.99 -22.93
C ILE A 351 -9.14 -5.48 -24.26
N THR A 352 -9.91 -6.32 -24.99
CA THR A 352 -10.51 -5.94 -26.27
C THR A 352 -11.39 -4.69 -26.14
N ALA A 353 -12.26 -4.63 -25.13
CA ALA A 353 -13.14 -3.49 -24.92
C ALA A 353 -12.37 -2.18 -24.71
N LYS A 354 -11.24 -2.22 -23.98
CA LYS A 354 -10.38 -1.04 -23.77
C LYS A 354 -9.62 -0.64 -25.04
N VAL A 355 -9.18 -1.60 -25.84
CA VAL A 355 -8.55 -1.36 -27.15
C VAL A 355 -9.55 -0.68 -28.10
N GLU A 356 -10.78 -1.19 -28.17
CA GLU A 356 -11.85 -0.60 -28.97
C GLU A 356 -12.19 0.83 -28.53
N ALA A 357 -12.26 1.08 -27.22
CA ALA A 357 -12.46 2.41 -26.67
C ALA A 357 -11.33 3.38 -27.07
N GLY A 358 -10.07 2.93 -26.99
CA GLY A 358 -8.92 3.72 -27.41
C GLY A 358 -8.97 4.16 -28.88
N ILE A 359 -9.38 3.24 -29.78
CA ILE A 359 -9.57 3.56 -31.20
C ILE A 359 -10.71 4.58 -31.36
N ALA A 360 -11.84 4.38 -30.68
CA ALA A 360 -13.00 5.26 -30.75
C ALA A 360 -12.71 6.68 -30.22
N GLU A 361 -11.82 6.81 -29.24
CA GLU A 361 -11.37 8.09 -28.67
C GLU A 361 -10.29 8.79 -29.51
N GLY A 362 -9.82 8.17 -30.60
CA GLY A 362 -8.92 8.78 -31.57
C GLY A 362 -7.44 8.45 -31.40
N ALA A 363 -7.07 7.47 -30.57
CA ALA A 363 -5.70 6.99 -30.50
C ALA A 363 -5.35 6.10 -31.71
N THR A 364 -4.09 6.15 -32.15
CA THR A 364 -3.61 5.39 -33.30
C THR A 364 -3.10 4.02 -32.86
N MET A 365 -3.80 2.95 -33.22
CA MET A 365 -3.38 1.58 -32.93
C MET A 365 -2.35 1.07 -33.93
N TRP A 366 -1.34 0.38 -33.43
CA TRP A 366 -0.41 -0.43 -34.21
C TRP A 366 -0.22 -1.81 -33.56
N GLN A 367 -0.23 -2.85 -34.40
CA GLN A 367 0.07 -4.23 -34.02
C GLN A 367 1.01 -4.84 -35.09
N PRO A 368 1.81 -5.86 -34.75
CA PRO A 368 2.67 -6.54 -35.71
C PRO A 368 1.92 -7.10 -36.91
N SER A 369 2.63 -7.24 -38.03
CA SER A 369 2.11 -7.79 -39.28
C SER A 369 1.48 -9.19 -39.14
N TRP A 370 1.97 -9.98 -38.18
CA TRP A 370 1.48 -11.33 -37.88
C TRP A 370 0.32 -11.38 -36.88
N ALA A 371 -0.14 -10.25 -36.31
CA ALA A 371 -1.17 -10.24 -35.28
C ALA A 371 -2.45 -11.01 -35.65
N LYS A 372 -2.88 -10.93 -36.92
CA LYS A 372 -4.06 -11.67 -37.42
C LYS A 372 -3.90 -13.19 -37.44
N THR A 373 -2.67 -13.69 -37.37
CA THR A 373 -2.40 -15.14 -37.40
C THR A 373 -2.78 -15.84 -36.10
N ILE A 374 -2.88 -15.10 -34.98
CA ILE A 374 -3.23 -15.65 -33.67
C ILE A 374 -4.71 -15.44 -33.29
N GLU A 375 -5.48 -14.65 -34.06
CA GLU A 375 -6.92 -14.39 -33.82
C GLU A 375 -7.78 -15.67 -33.84
N ASN A 376 -7.34 -16.72 -34.53
CA ASN A 376 -8.05 -18.01 -34.65
C ASN A 376 -7.33 -19.16 -33.92
N ALA A 377 -6.38 -18.86 -33.03
CA ALA A 377 -5.71 -19.90 -32.26
C ALA A 377 -6.65 -20.49 -31.20
N ASP A 378 -6.53 -21.79 -30.93
CA ASP A 378 -7.27 -22.48 -29.86
C ASP A 378 -6.70 -22.04 -28.50
N GLY A 379 -7.00 -20.83 -28.02
CA GLY A 379 -6.49 -20.30 -26.75
C GLY A 379 -6.66 -18.78 -26.60
N CYS A 380 -6.35 -18.25 -25.41
CA CYS A 380 -6.51 -16.82 -25.09
C CYS A 380 -5.28 -15.98 -25.49
N PHE A 381 -4.91 -15.97 -26.78
CA PHE A 381 -3.75 -15.21 -27.24
C PHE A 381 -4.12 -13.79 -27.68
N PHE A 382 -3.42 -12.78 -27.14
CA PHE A 382 -3.57 -11.38 -27.56
C PHE A 382 -2.29 -10.81 -28.17
N PRO A 383 -2.36 -10.12 -29.32
CA PRO A 383 -1.17 -9.54 -29.93
C PRO A 383 -0.62 -8.36 -29.12
N PRO A 384 0.71 -8.18 -29.10
CA PRO A 384 1.34 -6.98 -28.54
C PRO A 384 0.81 -5.74 -29.26
N THR A 385 0.25 -4.78 -28.51
CA THR A 385 -0.46 -3.63 -29.06
C THR A 385 0.17 -2.32 -28.59
N LEU A 386 0.44 -1.42 -29.54
CA LEU A 386 0.95 -0.07 -29.27
C LEU A 386 -0.11 0.95 -29.69
N PHE A 387 -0.44 1.88 -28.81
CA PHE A 387 -1.18 3.08 -29.14
C PHE A 387 -0.26 4.30 -29.10
N THR A 388 -0.27 5.09 -30.18
CA THR A 388 0.33 6.43 -30.22
C THR A 388 -0.76 7.51 -30.23
N ASP A 389 -0.34 8.77 -30.11
CA ASP A 389 -1.24 9.93 -30.09
C ASP A 389 -2.25 9.90 -28.93
N VAL A 390 -1.88 9.23 -27.83
CA VAL A 390 -2.75 9.12 -26.65
C VAL A 390 -2.71 10.43 -25.87
N ALA A 391 -3.78 11.23 -25.94
CA ALA A 391 -3.88 12.42 -25.11
C ALA A 391 -4.12 12.06 -23.62
N PRO A 392 -3.72 12.93 -22.67
CA PRO A 392 -3.76 12.58 -21.24
C PRO A 392 -5.16 12.29 -20.69
N SER A 393 -6.23 12.72 -21.35
CA SER A 393 -7.61 12.51 -20.94
C SER A 393 -8.25 11.21 -21.45
N LEU A 394 -7.58 10.46 -22.33
CA LEU A 394 -8.13 9.23 -22.90
C LEU A 394 -8.19 8.10 -21.87
N THR A 395 -9.12 7.18 -22.06
CA THR A 395 -9.29 5.98 -21.23
C THR A 395 -7.98 5.19 -21.12
N LEU A 396 -7.26 5.01 -22.24
CA LEU A 396 -5.97 4.31 -22.27
C LEU A 396 -4.86 4.99 -21.44
N ALA A 397 -4.97 6.29 -21.16
CA ALA A 397 -4.05 7.03 -20.30
C ALA A 397 -4.45 7.01 -18.82
N GLN A 398 -5.72 6.75 -18.49
CA GLN A 398 -6.25 6.91 -17.13
C GLN A 398 -6.60 5.58 -16.45
N GLU A 399 -7.11 4.61 -17.21
CA GLU A 399 -7.60 3.34 -16.68
C GLU A 399 -6.61 2.19 -16.88
N GLU A 400 -6.57 1.29 -15.89
CA GLU A 400 -5.77 0.06 -15.95
C GLU A 400 -6.28 -0.87 -17.06
N ILE A 401 -5.39 -1.28 -17.96
CA ILE A 401 -5.74 -2.19 -19.06
C ILE A 401 -5.58 -3.64 -18.62
N PHE A 402 -4.46 -3.95 -17.98
CA PHE A 402 -4.09 -5.29 -17.50
C PHE A 402 -4.04 -6.32 -18.65
N GLY A 403 -3.21 -6.00 -19.64
CA GLY A 403 -3.04 -6.76 -20.88
C GLY A 403 -1.90 -6.15 -21.71
N PRO A 404 -1.51 -6.74 -22.85
CA PRO A 404 -0.25 -6.40 -23.51
C PRO A 404 -0.40 -5.19 -24.44
N VAL A 405 -0.86 -4.07 -23.85
CA VAL A 405 -1.22 -2.82 -24.52
C VAL A 405 -0.41 -1.66 -23.91
N LEU A 406 0.41 -1.03 -24.74
CA LEU A 406 1.15 0.18 -24.39
C LEU A 406 0.42 1.43 -24.90
N ALA A 407 0.13 2.38 -24.01
CA ALA A 407 -0.33 3.70 -24.40
C ALA A 407 0.86 4.67 -24.40
N SER A 408 1.11 5.37 -25.51
CA SER A 408 2.23 6.30 -25.63
C SER A 408 1.79 7.75 -25.83
N MET A 409 2.42 8.63 -25.08
CA MET A 409 2.30 10.08 -25.14
C MET A 409 3.68 10.74 -25.19
N THR A 410 3.74 12.00 -25.62
CA THR A 410 4.99 12.76 -25.66
C THR A 410 5.05 13.84 -24.59
N PHE A 411 6.26 14.33 -24.32
CA PHE A 411 6.51 15.50 -23.48
C PHE A 411 7.67 16.33 -24.04
N ARG A 412 7.75 17.60 -23.64
CA ARG A 412 8.81 18.54 -24.03
C ARG A 412 9.84 18.75 -22.95
N THR A 413 9.39 18.91 -21.70
CA THR A 413 10.23 19.28 -20.56
C THR A 413 10.14 18.26 -19.42
N PRO A 414 11.18 18.12 -18.57
CA PRO A 414 11.12 17.24 -17.41
C PRO A 414 9.93 17.54 -16.47
N GLY A 415 9.57 18.81 -16.30
CA GLY A 415 8.41 19.22 -15.51
C GLY A 415 7.08 18.72 -16.08
N GLU A 416 6.93 18.76 -17.40
CA GLU A 416 5.77 18.20 -18.10
C GLU A 416 5.73 16.67 -17.98
N ALA A 417 6.87 15.97 -18.09
CA ALA A 417 6.94 14.53 -17.88
C ALA A 417 6.42 14.14 -16.49
N ALA A 418 6.87 14.86 -15.44
CA ALA A 418 6.42 14.64 -14.08
C ALA A 418 4.91 14.95 -13.91
N GLN A 419 4.41 16.02 -14.52
CA GLN A 419 2.98 16.35 -14.50
C GLN A 419 2.14 15.26 -15.15
N LEU A 420 2.52 14.81 -16.35
CA LEU A 420 1.85 13.73 -17.06
C LEU A 420 1.88 12.45 -16.23
N ALA A 421 3.06 12.04 -15.77
CA ALA A 421 3.25 10.83 -14.96
C ALA A 421 2.40 10.82 -13.68
N ASN A 422 2.34 11.96 -12.97
CA ASN A 422 1.56 12.09 -11.73
C ASN A 422 0.07 12.32 -11.96
N ASN A 423 -0.36 12.63 -13.20
CA ASN A 423 -1.77 12.72 -13.62
C ASN A 423 -2.38 11.32 -13.78
N SER A 424 -2.52 10.67 -12.63
CA SER A 424 -3.21 9.39 -12.45
C SER A 424 -3.72 9.32 -11.01
N ARG A 425 -4.84 8.62 -10.81
CA ARG A 425 -5.33 8.27 -9.47
C ARG A 425 -4.41 7.26 -8.76
N TYR A 426 -3.60 6.55 -9.52
CA TYR A 426 -2.65 5.54 -9.06
C TYR A 426 -1.28 6.15 -8.71
N GLY A 427 -0.45 5.33 -8.08
CA GLY A 427 0.94 5.65 -7.77
C GLY A 427 1.72 4.43 -7.27
N LEU A 428 1.72 3.34 -8.04
CA LEU A 428 2.38 2.10 -7.63
C LEU A 428 3.88 2.10 -7.95
N ALA A 429 4.22 2.08 -9.25
CA ALA A 429 5.60 2.07 -9.72
C ALA A 429 5.82 3.11 -10.82
N ALA A 430 7.07 3.29 -11.23
CA ALA A 430 7.47 4.08 -12.38
C ALA A 430 8.84 3.62 -12.89
N SER A 431 9.12 3.86 -14.17
CA SER A 431 10.44 3.64 -14.76
C SER A 431 10.92 4.94 -15.42
N VAL A 432 12.21 5.26 -15.24
CA VAL A 432 12.85 6.48 -15.73
C VAL A 432 14.09 6.10 -16.52
N TRP A 433 14.17 6.52 -17.78
CA TRP A 433 15.29 6.23 -18.68
C TRP A 433 15.98 7.52 -19.07
N SER A 434 17.22 7.68 -18.59
CA SER A 434 18.09 8.81 -18.87
C SER A 434 19.54 8.41 -18.59
N GLN A 435 20.47 8.84 -19.44
CA GLN A 435 21.91 8.68 -19.19
C GLN A 435 22.49 9.83 -18.35
N ASN A 436 21.67 10.85 -18.03
CA ASN A 436 22.04 11.91 -17.11
C ASN A 436 21.58 11.56 -15.69
N LEU A 437 22.55 11.50 -14.76
CA LEU A 437 22.30 11.11 -13.37
C LEU A 437 21.37 12.08 -12.65
N ASP A 438 21.61 13.38 -12.78
CA ASP A 438 20.83 14.42 -12.10
C ASP A 438 19.38 14.39 -12.59
N GLU A 439 19.17 14.30 -13.91
CA GLU A 439 17.84 14.20 -14.53
C GLU A 439 17.08 12.95 -14.06
N ALA A 440 17.76 11.80 -14.00
CA ALA A 440 17.14 10.55 -13.55
C ALA A 440 16.70 10.60 -12.08
N PHE A 441 17.55 11.14 -11.19
CA PHE A 441 17.25 11.24 -9.76
C PHE A 441 16.22 12.33 -9.47
N ASP A 442 16.27 13.47 -10.16
CA ASP A 442 15.27 14.54 -10.02
C ASP A 442 13.88 14.06 -10.46
N ALA A 443 13.81 13.31 -11.57
CA ALA A 443 12.58 12.65 -11.99
C ALA A 443 12.10 11.65 -10.92
N ALA A 444 12.98 10.74 -10.45
CA ALA A 444 12.61 9.73 -9.46
C ALA A 444 12.08 10.33 -8.14
N ARG A 445 12.63 11.45 -7.69
CA ARG A 445 12.16 12.18 -6.50
C ARG A 445 10.78 12.79 -6.71
N THR A 446 10.50 13.31 -7.91
CA THR A 446 9.27 14.06 -8.20
C THR A 446 8.06 13.16 -8.47
N LEU A 447 8.29 11.91 -8.90
CA LEU A 447 7.22 10.95 -9.18
C LEU A 447 6.50 10.48 -7.91
N LYS A 448 5.18 10.50 -7.92
CA LYS A 448 4.32 10.06 -6.82
C LYS A 448 4.03 8.56 -6.96
N SER A 449 5.09 7.76 -6.92
CA SER A 449 5.05 6.29 -6.98
C SER A 449 5.80 5.67 -5.80
N GLY A 450 5.39 4.48 -5.37
CA GLY A 450 6.09 3.72 -4.34
C GLY A 450 7.40 3.14 -4.79
N ILE A 451 7.51 2.78 -6.07
CA ILE A 451 8.73 2.25 -6.67
C ILE A 451 9.13 3.10 -7.85
N VAL A 452 10.42 3.39 -7.98
CA VAL A 452 10.97 3.99 -9.19
C VAL A 452 12.20 3.20 -9.62
N TRP A 453 12.24 2.77 -10.87
CA TRP A 453 13.40 2.13 -11.46
C TRP A 453 14.11 3.11 -12.41
N ILE A 454 15.40 3.34 -12.19
CA ILE A 454 16.25 4.14 -13.08
C ILE A 454 16.97 3.19 -14.05
N ASN A 455 16.78 3.41 -15.36
CA ASN A 455 17.35 2.61 -16.45
C ASN A 455 17.09 1.10 -16.32
N SER A 456 15.95 0.75 -15.72
CA SER A 456 15.47 -0.61 -15.54
C SER A 456 13.96 -0.60 -15.30
N THR A 457 13.33 -1.76 -15.20
CA THR A 457 11.91 -1.90 -14.84
C THR A 457 11.68 -3.29 -14.24
N ASN A 458 10.57 -3.48 -13.53
CA ASN A 458 10.12 -4.78 -13.03
C ASN A 458 11.20 -5.58 -12.26
N LEU A 459 12.07 -4.87 -11.53
CA LEU A 459 13.02 -5.49 -10.62
C LEU A 459 12.37 -5.67 -9.26
N PHE A 460 12.47 -6.88 -8.73
CA PHE A 460 11.95 -7.27 -7.42
C PHE A 460 13.04 -7.97 -6.61
N ASP A 461 13.06 -7.73 -5.31
CA ASP A 461 13.82 -8.54 -4.36
C ASP A 461 13.12 -8.51 -3.01
N ALA A 462 13.23 -9.61 -2.27
CA ALA A 462 12.60 -9.73 -0.96
C ALA A 462 13.04 -8.67 0.06
N SER A 463 14.23 -8.06 -0.12
CA SER A 463 14.72 -6.97 0.73
C SER A 463 14.22 -5.58 0.32
N ALA A 464 13.70 -5.42 -0.90
CA ALA A 464 13.23 -4.13 -1.41
C ALA A 464 11.72 -4.00 -1.15
N GLY A 465 11.33 -3.10 -0.24
CA GLY A 465 9.92 -2.87 0.07
C GLY A 465 9.15 -2.37 -1.16
N PHE A 466 8.01 -2.99 -1.44
CA PHE A 466 7.11 -2.69 -2.54
C PHE A 466 5.75 -2.21 -2.01
N GLY A 467 5.17 -1.19 -2.61
CA GLY A 467 3.74 -0.90 -2.39
C GLY A 467 3.27 0.47 -2.84
N GLY A 468 1.95 0.68 -2.85
CA GLY A 468 1.29 1.81 -3.52
C GLY A 468 1.33 3.19 -2.83
N TYR A 469 1.00 4.21 -3.62
CA TYR A 469 0.55 5.56 -3.24
C TYR A 469 -0.90 5.75 -3.70
N LYS A 470 -1.61 6.73 -3.12
CA LYS A 470 -2.95 7.17 -3.57
C LYS A 470 -3.91 5.96 -3.64
N GLU A 471 -4.62 5.78 -4.75
CA GLU A 471 -5.56 4.67 -4.94
C GLU A 471 -4.87 3.33 -5.28
N SER A 472 -3.54 3.29 -5.43
CA SER A 472 -2.80 2.02 -5.51
C SER A 472 -2.67 1.33 -4.13
N GLY A 473 -3.26 1.92 -3.08
CA GLY A 473 -3.37 1.32 -1.76
C GLY A 473 -2.28 1.77 -0.78
N PHE A 474 -2.09 0.99 0.27
CA PHE A 474 -1.22 1.31 1.40
C PHE A 474 -0.72 0.05 2.12
N GLY A 475 0.40 0.20 2.82
CA GLY A 475 1.21 -0.91 3.33
C GLY A 475 2.46 -1.10 2.46
N ARG A 476 3.35 -1.98 2.90
CA ARG A 476 4.50 -2.42 2.11
C ARG A 476 4.66 -3.93 2.21
N GLU A 477 5.10 -4.56 1.14
CA GLU A 477 5.48 -5.97 1.07
C GLU A 477 6.99 -6.08 0.80
N GLY A 478 7.68 -6.97 1.52
CA GLY A 478 9.14 -7.08 1.47
C GLY A 478 9.90 -6.04 2.32
N GLY A 479 11.20 -6.27 2.48
CA GLY A 479 12.09 -5.44 3.29
C GLY A 479 11.78 -5.45 4.79
N ARG A 480 12.42 -4.53 5.52
CA ARG A 480 12.15 -4.32 6.95
C ARG A 480 10.75 -3.73 7.16
N GLU A 481 10.31 -2.90 6.22
CA GLU A 481 9.06 -2.18 6.29
C GLU A 481 7.86 -3.13 6.19
N GLY A 482 7.95 -4.17 5.34
CA GLY A 482 6.92 -5.20 5.24
C GLY A 482 6.77 -6.06 6.49
N MET A 483 7.81 -6.18 7.33
CA MET A 483 7.69 -6.87 8.63
C MET A 483 6.78 -6.10 9.60
N LEU A 484 6.85 -4.76 9.61
CA LEU A 484 6.01 -3.92 10.48
C LEU A 484 4.51 -4.07 10.18
N GLU A 485 4.15 -4.46 8.95
CA GLU A 485 2.76 -4.72 8.59
C GLU A 485 2.15 -5.89 9.37
N TYR A 486 2.97 -6.87 9.79
CA TYR A 486 2.57 -8.06 10.53
C TYR A 486 2.84 -7.99 12.03
N LEU A 487 3.35 -6.84 12.51
CA LEU A 487 3.67 -6.60 13.92
C LEU A 487 2.78 -5.52 14.54
N VAL A 488 2.59 -5.59 15.86
CA VAL A 488 1.93 -4.56 16.67
C VAL A 488 2.73 -4.29 17.94
N PRO A 489 2.72 -3.06 18.48
CA PRO A 489 3.30 -2.79 19.80
C PRO A 489 2.63 -3.64 20.88
N SER A 490 3.44 -4.31 21.69
CA SER A 490 2.97 -5.27 22.71
C SER A 490 2.09 -4.66 23.80
N TRP A 491 2.23 -3.37 24.06
CA TRP A 491 1.40 -2.65 25.04
C TRP A 491 -0.07 -2.56 24.59
N GLN A 492 -0.37 -2.62 23.29
CA GLN A 492 -1.74 -2.46 22.75
C GLN A 492 -2.70 -3.58 23.20
N LYS A 493 -2.19 -4.76 23.59
CA LYS A 493 -3.04 -5.84 24.10
C LYS A 493 -3.64 -5.57 25.48
N LYS A 494 -3.10 -4.59 26.22
CA LYS A 494 -3.47 -4.31 27.62
C LYS A 494 -4.19 -2.97 27.80
N THR A 495 -4.49 -2.26 26.71
CA THR A 495 -5.13 -0.94 26.75
C THR A 495 -6.62 -1.03 27.06
N LYS A 496 -7.12 -0.07 27.84
CA LYS A 496 -8.55 0.07 28.16
C LYS A 496 -9.32 0.64 26.96
N ALA A 497 -10.60 0.31 26.87
CA ALA A 497 -11.50 0.97 25.94
C ALA A 497 -11.76 2.42 26.39
N LEU A 498 -11.91 3.32 25.43
CA LEU A 498 -12.36 4.68 25.62
C LEU A 498 -13.90 4.75 25.62
N PRO A 499 -14.49 5.73 26.31
CA PRO A 499 -15.88 6.06 26.09
C PRO A 499 -16.10 6.58 24.65
N GLU A 500 -17.34 6.49 24.17
CA GLU A 500 -17.72 7.12 22.91
C GLU A 500 -17.63 8.65 23.02
N SER A 501 -17.39 9.29 21.87
CA SER A 501 -17.33 10.75 21.78
C SER A 501 -18.67 11.36 22.20
N GLU A 502 -18.64 12.31 23.13
CA GLU A 502 -19.80 13.14 23.45
C GLU A 502 -19.87 14.32 22.45
N PRO A 503 -21.04 14.60 21.84
CA PRO A 503 -21.20 15.77 20.99
C PRO A 503 -20.92 17.05 21.75
N VAL A 504 -20.36 18.05 21.05
CA VAL A 504 -20.24 19.39 21.62
C VAL A 504 -21.63 19.99 21.89
N PRO A 505 -21.79 20.86 22.91
CA PRO A 505 -23.06 21.51 23.19
C PRO A 505 -23.61 22.25 21.97
N ALA A 506 -24.92 22.16 21.76
CA ALA A 506 -25.58 22.89 20.67
C ALA A 506 -25.45 24.41 20.89
N PRO A 507 -25.24 25.21 19.82
CA PRO A 507 -25.08 26.66 19.91
C PRO A 507 -26.46 27.35 20.11
N VAL A 508 -27.09 27.09 21.27
CA VAL A 508 -28.41 27.65 21.62
C VAL A 508 -28.28 28.77 22.67
N PRO A 509 -29.14 29.80 22.61
CA PRO A 509 -29.18 30.85 23.64
C PRO A 509 -29.41 30.29 25.04
N GLY A 510 -28.77 30.87 26.05
CA GLY A 510 -28.97 30.52 27.47
C GLY A 510 -27.86 29.67 28.11
N LEU A 511 -26.82 29.31 27.37
CA LEU A 511 -25.64 28.57 27.86
C LEU A 511 -24.48 29.48 28.36
N GLY A 512 -24.75 30.77 28.54
CA GLY A 512 -23.74 31.82 28.74
C GLY A 512 -23.06 31.88 30.11
N GLY A 513 -21.83 32.42 30.12
CA GLY A 513 -21.02 32.72 31.31
C GLY A 513 -21.38 34.02 32.05
N ASP A 514 -20.54 34.39 33.01
CA ASP A 514 -20.72 35.56 33.89
C ASP A 514 -20.86 36.86 33.09
N ALA A 515 -22.04 37.50 33.18
CA ALA A 515 -22.41 38.71 32.43
C ALA A 515 -21.53 39.94 32.74
N THR A 516 -20.63 39.84 33.71
CA THR A 516 -19.71 40.92 34.11
C THR A 516 -18.33 40.83 33.45
N ALA A 517 -17.99 39.72 32.80
CA ALA A 517 -16.69 39.51 32.14
C ALA A 517 -16.71 39.85 30.64
N LEU A 518 -15.56 40.25 30.08
CA LEU A 518 -15.40 40.39 28.63
C LEU A 518 -15.63 39.03 27.93
N ASP A 519 -16.35 39.07 26.81
CA ASP A 519 -16.54 37.91 25.92
C ASP A 519 -15.19 37.43 25.37
N ARG A 520 -14.88 36.15 25.59
CA ARG A 520 -13.65 35.49 25.15
C ARG A 520 -13.96 34.42 24.12
N THR A 521 -14.60 34.81 23.01
CA THR A 521 -14.82 33.90 21.89
C THR A 521 -13.52 33.65 21.10
N VAL A 522 -13.03 32.42 21.20
CA VAL A 522 -11.82 31.91 20.55
C VAL A 522 -12.12 31.49 19.11
N LYS A 523 -11.21 31.86 18.20
CA LYS A 523 -11.28 31.57 16.76
C LYS A 523 -10.59 30.23 16.42
N MET A 524 -10.61 29.88 15.14
CA MET A 524 -9.75 28.82 14.58
C MET A 524 -8.41 29.40 14.14
N TYR A 525 -7.47 28.55 13.74
CA TYR A 525 -6.20 28.97 13.16
C TYR A 525 -6.01 28.33 11.78
N ILE A 526 -6.12 29.11 10.71
CA ILE A 526 -6.08 28.60 9.34
C ILE A 526 -5.17 29.50 8.49
N GLY A 527 -4.17 28.89 7.87
CA GLY A 527 -3.26 29.62 6.97
C GLY A 527 -2.42 30.69 7.66
N GLY A 528 -1.94 30.43 8.87
CA GLY A 528 -1.05 31.34 9.60
C GLY A 528 -1.75 32.54 10.25
N LYS A 529 -3.06 32.44 10.50
CA LYS A 529 -3.85 33.49 11.13
C LYS A 529 -5.08 32.94 11.80
N GLN A 530 -5.62 33.69 12.76
CA GLN A 530 -6.92 33.37 13.33
C GLN A 530 -8.06 33.57 12.32
N ALA A 531 -8.98 32.62 12.24
CA ALA A 531 -10.12 32.62 11.33
C ALA A 531 -11.44 32.41 12.11
N ARG A 532 -12.47 33.18 11.77
CA ARG A 532 -13.82 32.94 12.33
C ARG A 532 -14.38 31.64 11.75
N PRO A 533 -15.16 30.86 12.52
CA PRO A 533 -15.89 29.72 11.97
C PRO A 533 -16.80 30.20 10.84
N ASP A 534 -16.80 29.50 9.71
CA ASP A 534 -17.68 29.83 8.58
C ASP A 534 -19.16 29.79 8.96
N SER A 535 -19.52 28.88 9.87
CA SER A 535 -20.88 28.76 10.42
C SER A 535 -21.33 30.00 11.21
N GLY A 536 -20.39 30.80 11.70
CA GLY A 536 -20.64 31.89 12.64
C GLY A 536 -20.97 31.44 14.07
N TYR A 537 -21.08 30.14 14.33
CA TYR A 537 -21.42 29.60 15.65
C TYR A 537 -20.18 29.34 16.51
N SER A 538 -20.36 29.44 17.82
CA SER A 538 -19.43 28.95 18.84
C SER A 538 -20.16 28.00 19.79
N TYR A 539 -19.39 27.24 20.57
CA TYR A 539 -19.92 26.42 21.66
C TYR A 539 -19.16 26.70 22.96
N PRO A 540 -19.84 26.58 24.11
CA PRO A 540 -19.23 26.86 25.42
C PRO A 540 -18.26 25.75 25.82
N VAL A 541 -17.10 26.15 26.33
CA VAL A 541 -16.14 25.26 27.00
C VAL A 541 -16.18 25.53 28.50
N THR A 542 -16.35 24.47 29.28
CA THR A 542 -16.48 24.55 30.74
C THR A 542 -15.35 23.81 31.46
N GLY A 543 -14.98 24.31 32.63
CA GLY A 543 -14.08 23.65 33.56
C GLY A 543 -14.79 22.63 34.44
N LYS A 544 -14.04 21.93 35.30
CA LYS A 544 -14.52 20.83 36.16
C LYS A 544 -15.73 21.16 37.05
N SER A 545 -15.97 22.43 37.39
CA SER A 545 -17.12 22.87 38.20
C SER A 545 -18.31 23.36 37.37
N GLY A 546 -18.30 23.16 36.05
CA GLY A 546 -19.27 23.77 35.14
C GLY A 546 -19.04 25.26 34.89
N LYS A 547 -17.95 25.83 35.45
CA LYS A 547 -17.53 27.22 35.21
C LYS A 547 -17.29 27.43 33.71
N HIS A 548 -17.98 28.38 33.12
CA HIS A 548 -17.73 28.82 31.75
C HIS A 548 -16.33 29.42 31.64
N LEU A 549 -15.51 28.90 30.73
CA LEU A 549 -14.13 29.36 30.50
C LEU A 549 -14.04 30.28 29.29
N ALA A 550 -14.65 29.88 28.17
CA ALA A 550 -14.68 30.60 26.91
C ALA A 550 -15.71 29.99 25.95
N GLU A 551 -16.06 30.76 24.92
CA GLU A 551 -16.72 30.28 23.70
C GLU A 551 -15.66 29.88 22.67
N VAL A 552 -15.86 28.81 21.92
CA VAL A 552 -14.91 28.34 20.90
C VAL A 552 -15.64 28.10 19.59
N GLY A 553 -15.04 28.52 18.46
CA GLY A 553 -15.67 28.40 17.15
C GLY A 553 -16.08 26.97 16.80
N LEU A 554 -17.30 26.81 16.27
CA LEU A 554 -17.85 25.53 15.84
C LEU A 554 -17.59 25.32 14.35
N GLY A 555 -16.56 24.52 14.05
CA GLY A 555 -16.12 24.21 12.69
C GLY A 555 -17.10 23.40 11.89
N ASN A 556 -17.10 23.65 10.58
CA ASN A 556 -17.90 22.92 9.62
C ASN A 556 -17.04 22.42 8.44
N ARG A 557 -17.70 21.84 7.44
CA ARG A 557 -17.06 21.35 6.22
C ARG A 557 -16.28 22.42 5.44
N LYS A 558 -16.74 23.67 5.45
CA LYS A 558 -16.07 24.78 4.75
C LYS A 558 -14.80 25.20 5.48
N ASP A 559 -14.77 25.15 6.80
CA ASP A 559 -13.54 25.39 7.56
C ASP A 559 -12.47 24.32 7.26
N ILE A 560 -12.85 23.04 7.19
CA ILE A 560 -11.95 21.96 6.76
C ILE A 560 -11.43 22.20 5.34
N ARG A 561 -12.30 22.58 4.38
CA ARG A 561 -11.87 22.92 3.01
C ARG A 561 -10.85 24.05 3.00
N ASN A 562 -11.12 25.14 3.72
CA ASN A 562 -10.21 26.30 3.80
C ASN A 562 -8.86 25.90 4.40
N ALA A 563 -8.86 25.01 5.40
CA ALA A 563 -7.65 24.48 6.02
C ALA A 563 -6.85 23.58 5.05
N VAL A 564 -7.51 22.74 4.27
CA VAL A 564 -6.87 21.91 3.23
C VAL A 564 -6.27 22.80 2.12
N GLU A 565 -7.00 23.82 1.66
CA GLU A 565 -6.49 24.79 0.69
C GLU A 565 -5.24 25.54 1.21
N ALA A 566 -5.25 25.93 2.50
CA ALA A 566 -4.11 26.55 3.14
C ALA A 566 -2.91 25.58 3.23
N ALA A 567 -3.15 24.31 3.58
CA ALA A 567 -2.12 23.28 3.64
C ALA A 567 -1.47 22.97 2.27
N HIS A 568 -2.23 23.07 1.18
CA HIS A 568 -1.68 22.95 -0.18
C HIS A 568 -0.86 24.18 -0.60
N LYS A 569 -1.29 25.39 -0.21
CA LYS A 569 -0.50 26.62 -0.42
C LYS A 569 0.84 26.59 0.34
N ALA A 570 0.92 25.83 1.44
CA ALA A 570 2.12 25.60 2.22
C ALA A 570 2.98 24.40 1.73
N SER A 571 2.85 23.99 0.47
CA SER A 571 3.62 22.86 -0.11
C SER A 571 5.14 23.01 -0.02
N GLY A 572 5.66 24.24 0.09
CA GLY A 572 7.08 24.51 0.33
C GLY A 572 7.65 23.83 1.58
N TRP A 573 6.82 23.58 2.61
CA TRP A 573 7.24 22.88 3.84
C TRP A 573 7.77 21.47 3.58
N SER A 574 7.14 20.73 2.66
CA SER A 574 7.57 19.38 2.29
C SER A 574 8.88 19.36 1.50
N GLY A 575 9.25 20.50 0.90
CA GLY A 575 10.53 20.70 0.23
C GLY A 575 11.65 21.21 1.13
N MET A 576 11.35 21.64 2.36
CA MET A 576 12.37 22.11 3.30
C MET A 576 13.30 20.97 3.71
N THR A 577 14.53 21.32 4.10
CA THR A 577 15.46 20.34 4.69
C THR A 577 14.97 19.92 6.08
N GLY A 578 15.36 18.73 6.52
CA GLY A 578 15.10 18.28 7.89
C GLY A 578 15.63 19.28 8.93
N HIS A 579 16.82 19.83 8.69
CA HIS A 579 17.45 20.83 9.55
C HIS A 579 16.58 22.09 9.69
N ALA A 580 16.07 22.64 8.57
CA ALA A 580 15.24 23.84 8.61
C ALA A 580 13.92 23.59 9.36
N ARG A 581 13.33 22.40 9.20
CA ARG A 581 12.16 22.00 10.00
C ARG A 581 12.51 21.85 11.48
N ALA A 582 13.66 21.23 11.80
CA ALA A 582 14.13 21.07 13.16
C ALA A 582 14.24 22.42 13.90
N GLN A 583 14.80 23.45 13.24
CA GLN A 583 14.89 24.80 13.82
C GLN A 583 13.53 25.36 14.20
N VAL A 584 12.55 25.28 13.30
CA VAL A 584 11.17 25.73 13.58
C VAL A 584 10.56 24.96 14.77
N LEU A 585 10.80 23.64 14.86
CA LEU A 585 10.32 22.85 15.99
C LEU A 585 11.05 23.21 17.29
N TYR A 586 12.35 23.53 17.26
CA TYR A 586 13.05 24.03 18.44
C TYR A 586 12.48 25.38 18.91
N PHE A 587 12.15 26.30 18.00
CA PHE A 587 11.48 27.55 18.37
C PHE A 587 10.09 27.30 18.98
N LEU A 588 9.34 26.30 18.51
CA LEU A 588 8.07 25.89 19.13
C LEU A 588 8.27 25.44 20.58
N ALA A 589 9.33 24.67 20.86
CA ALA A 589 9.65 24.23 22.21
C ALA A 589 10.02 25.40 23.12
N GLU A 590 10.93 26.28 22.66
CA GLU A 590 11.34 27.49 23.37
C GLU A 590 10.15 28.39 23.70
N ASN A 591 9.30 28.67 22.71
CA ASN A 591 8.16 29.57 22.87
C ASN A 591 7.04 28.96 23.72
N LEU A 592 6.85 27.63 23.69
CA LEU A 592 5.95 26.95 24.63
C LEU A 592 6.50 27.03 26.06
N GLU A 593 7.81 26.81 26.26
CA GLU A 593 8.46 26.87 27.57
C GLU A 593 8.38 28.27 28.18
N LEU A 594 8.61 29.32 27.38
CA LEU A 594 8.45 30.71 27.80
C LEU A 594 7.03 31.02 28.33
N ARG A 595 6.02 30.33 27.80
CA ARG A 595 4.61 30.46 28.21
C ARG A 595 4.14 29.33 29.11
N ALA A 596 5.04 28.52 29.68
CA ALA A 596 4.67 27.30 30.39
C ALA A 596 3.69 27.54 31.55
N ALA A 597 3.88 28.62 32.31
CA ALA A 597 2.99 28.99 33.42
C ALA A 597 1.56 29.32 32.94
N GLU A 598 1.42 29.93 31.76
CA GLU A 598 0.13 30.27 31.16
C GLU A 598 -0.62 29.01 30.73
N PHE A 599 0.04 28.09 30.03
CA PHE A 599 -0.55 26.81 29.62
C PHE A 599 -0.90 25.94 30.84
N ALA A 600 -0.06 25.92 31.87
CA ALA A 600 -0.36 25.19 33.10
C ALA A 600 -1.59 25.77 33.82
N ALA A 601 -1.73 27.10 33.86
CA ALA A 601 -2.94 27.73 34.39
C ALA A 601 -4.18 27.37 33.57
N ARG A 602 -4.07 27.34 32.23
CA ARG A 602 -5.16 26.94 31.34
C ARG A 602 -5.63 25.51 31.61
N LEU A 603 -4.70 24.57 31.72
CA LEU A 603 -5.01 23.16 32.02
C LEU A 603 -5.59 23.00 33.43
N ALA A 604 -5.14 23.80 34.39
CA ALA A 604 -5.72 23.81 35.74
C ALA A 604 -7.17 24.32 35.74
N ASP A 605 -7.48 25.37 34.97
CA ASP A 605 -8.84 25.87 34.77
C ASP A 605 -9.76 24.82 34.11
N ALA A 606 -9.21 24.00 33.22
CA ALA A 606 -9.88 22.84 32.60
C ALA A 606 -10.14 21.69 33.59
N GLY A 607 -9.50 21.69 34.76
CA GLY A 607 -9.75 20.72 35.84
C GLY A 607 -8.56 19.86 36.25
N ALA A 608 -7.39 20.03 35.64
CA ALA A 608 -6.17 19.36 36.07
C ALA A 608 -5.69 19.89 37.43
N SER A 609 -4.99 19.06 38.22
CA SER A 609 -4.27 19.59 39.38
C SER A 609 -3.12 20.47 38.90
N SER A 610 -2.67 21.42 39.72
CA SER A 610 -1.51 22.27 39.37
C SER A 610 -0.27 21.46 39.02
N SER A 611 -0.02 20.34 39.72
CA SER A 611 1.08 19.43 39.41
C SER A 611 0.90 18.70 38.07
N ALA A 612 -0.30 18.18 37.78
CA ALA A 612 -0.58 17.49 36.53
C ALA A 612 -0.52 18.45 35.33
N ALA A 613 -1.06 19.66 35.48
CA ALA A 613 -1.02 20.70 34.46
C ALA A 613 0.43 21.09 34.12
N LYS A 614 1.27 21.34 35.15
CA LYS A 614 2.69 21.63 34.94
C LYS A 614 3.41 20.46 34.26
N HIS A 615 3.15 19.23 34.70
CA HIS A 615 3.74 18.04 34.12
C HIS A 615 3.36 17.84 32.64
N GLU A 616 2.10 18.10 32.27
CA GLU A 616 1.64 18.01 30.87
C GLU A 616 2.35 19.03 29.97
N VAL A 617 2.57 20.26 30.46
CA VAL A 617 3.32 21.28 29.72
C VAL A 617 4.78 20.88 29.57
N GLU A 618 5.44 20.44 30.64
CA GLU A 618 6.83 19.96 30.60
C GLU A 618 6.98 18.79 29.62
N ALA A 619 6.07 17.82 29.68
CA ALA A 619 6.04 16.70 28.74
C ALA A 619 5.82 17.16 27.29
N SER A 620 5.00 18.19 27.07
CA SER A 620 4.74 18.75 25.74
C SER A 620 5.98 19.44 25.17
N VAL A 621 6.69 20.26 25.96
CA VAL A 621 7.97 20.84 25.56
C VAL A 621 8.98 19.75 25.20
N ALA A 622 9.13 18.73 26.06
CA ALA A 622 10.02 17.60 25.80
C ALA A 622 9.62 16.82 24.52
N ARG A 623 8.32 16.68 24.24
CA ARG A 623 7.79 16.03 23.03
C ARG A 623 8.13 16.81 21.77
N ILE A 624 8.03 18.14 21.80
CA ILE A 624 8.45 18.98 20.68
C ILE A 624 9.96 18.83 20.46
N MET A 625 10.78 18.94 21.51
CA MET A 625 12.24 18.76 21.43
C MET A 625 12.63 17.39 20.84
N TYR A 626 11.92 16.34 21.24
CA TYR A 626 12.15 14.98 20.74
C TYR A 626 11.92 14.89 19.22
N TYR A 627 10.81 15.43 18.72
CA TYR A 627 10.53 15.38 17.29
C TYR A 627 11.30 16.42 16.47
N ALA A 628 11.73 17.53 17.08
CA ALA A 628 12.72 18.43 16.51
C ALA A 628 14.03 17.68 16.22
N ALA A 629 14.47 16.84 17.17
CA ALA A 629 15.66 16.03 17.01
C ALA A 629 15.54 15.00 15.87
N TRP A 630 14.34 14.45 15.63
CA TRP A 630 14.09 13.48 14.57
C TRP A 630 13.94 14.08 13.17
N ALA A 631 13.64 15.37 13.05
CA ALA A 631 13.28 16.00 11.77
C ALA A 631 14.36 15.83 10.68
N ASP A 632 15.62 15.63 11.06
CA ASP A 632 16.77 15.38 10.19
C ASP A 632 17.55 14.08 10.52
N LYS A 633 16.96 13.16 11.30
CA LYS A 633 17.61 11.90 11.73
C LYS A 633 16.80 10.64 11.43
N TYR A 634 15.65 10.78 10.77
CA TYR A 634 14.83 9.63 10.36
C TYR A 634 15.25 9.15 8.96
N ASP A 635 16.41 8.52 8.91
CA ASP A 635 17.06 8.11 7.68
C ASP A 635 16.29 6.99 6.94
N GLY A 636 16.43 7.00 5.62
CA GLY A 636 16.04 5.87 4.78
C GLY A 636 17.01 4.69 4.91
N ALA A 637 16.84 3.69 4.05
CA ALA A 637 17.73 2.53 4.00
C ALA A 637 18.32 2.32 2.60
N VAL A 638 19.58 1.88 2.55
CA VAL A 638 20.25 1.44 1.32
C VAL A 638 20.37 -0.07 1.34
N ARG A 639 20.04 -0.74 0.24
CA ARG A 639 20.18 -2.21 0.11
C ARG A 639 20.80 -2.56 -1.23
N ALA A 640 21.47 -3.70 -1.28
CA ALA A 640 22.12 -4.22 -2.49
C ALA A 640 21.48 -5.56 -2.90
N PRO A 641 20.28 -5.54 -3.50
CA PRO A 641 19.57 -6.76 -3.89
C PRO A 641 20.22 -7.49 -5.08
N ASP A 642 20.86 -6.75 -5.98
CA ASP A 642 21.59 -7.28 -7.14
C ASP A 642 22.98 -6.66 -7.21
N LYS A 643 23.95 -7.39 -7.79
CA LYS A 643 25.33 -6.92 -7.94
C LYS A 643 25.50 -5.65 -8.78
N ARG A 644 24.50 -5.30 -9.61
CA ARG A 644 24.48 -4.11 -10.47
C ARG A 644 23.47 -3.06 -10.03
N MET A 645 22.71 -3.29 -8.96
CA MET A 645 21.65 -2.40 -8.52
C MET A 645 21.71 -2.14 -7.01
N LEU A 646 21.55 -0.88 -6.63
CA LEU A 646 21.20 -0.49 -5.27
C LEU A 646 19.72 -0.12 -5.20
N THR A 647 19.12 -0.34 -4.04
CA THR A 647 17.82 0.25 -3.70
C THR A 647 17.97 1.26 -2.58
N LEU A 648 17.32 2.40 -2.76
CA LEU A 648 17.21 3.48 -1.79
C LEU A 648 15.75 3.52 -1.32
N ALA A 649 15.49 3.02 -0.11
CA ALA A 649 14.20 3.14 0.55
C ALA A 649 14.15 4.49 1.27
N LEU A 650 13.56 5.50 0.62
CA LEU A 650 13.48 6.88 1.10
C LEU A 650 12.19 7.12 1.86
N ASN A 651 12.29 7.84 2.97
CA ASN A 651 11.13 8.34 3.72
C ASN A 651 10.68 9.67 3.09
N GLU A 652 9.46 9.69 2.55
CA GLU A 652 8.85 10.90 1.99
C GLU A 652 7.64 11.32 2.82
N PRO A 653 7.33 12.64 2.90
CA PRO A 653 6.10 13.09 3.52
C PRO A 653 4.85 12.51 2.82
N LEU A 654 3.79 12.35 3.59
CA LEU A 654 2.45 12.04 3.10
C LEU A 654 1.76 13.24 2.42
N ASP A 655 2.30 14.45 2.54
CA ASP A 655 1.71 15.72 2.09
C ASP A 655 0.71 16.32 3.09
N VAL A 656 -0.59 16.38 2.77
CA VAL A 656 -1.63 16.94 3.64
C VAL A 656 -2.26 15.83 4.48
N MET A 657 -2.21 15.96 5.81
CA MET A 657 -2.76 15.00 6.76
C MET A 657 -3.91 15.60 7.57
N GLY A 658 -4.97 14.82 7.79
CA GLY A 658 -6.01 15.11 8.77
C GLY A 658 -5.65 14.48 10.12
N LEU A 659 -5.84 15.19 11.22
CA LEU A 659 -5.57 14.70 12.57
C LEU A 659 -6.78 14.98 13.49
N SER A 660 -7.31 13.97 14.17
CA SER A 660 -8.33 14.12 15.20
C SER A 660 -7.74 13.75 16.56
N CYS A 661 -7.63 14.72 17.46
CA CYS A 661 -6.97 14.57 18.75
C CYS A 661 -7.85 13.85 19.80
N PRO A 662 -7.20 13.20 20.79
CA PRO A 662 -7.87 12.65 21.96
C PRO A 662 -8.45 13.75 22.88
N ASP A 663 -9.26 13.36 23.85
CA ASP A 663 -9.70 14.26 24.93
C ASP A 663 -8.74 14.26 26.12
N GLU A 664 -8.03 13.15 26.32
CA GLU A 664 -7.01 13.01 27.34
C GLU A 664 -5.76 13.83 27.01
N ALA A 665 -5.20 14.48 28.03
CA ALA A 665 -4.00 15.31 27.91
C ALA A 665 -4.11 16.28 26.72
N PRO A 666 -5.05 17.25 26.77
CA PRO A 666 -5.46 18.03 25.60
C PRO A 666 -4.34 18.84 24.94
N LEU A 667 -3.27 19.19 25.67
CA LEU A 667 -2.07 19.79 25.08
C LEU A 667 -1.10 18.71 24.60
N LEU A 668 -0.77 17.75 25.46
CA LEU A 668 0.25 16.75 25.15
C LEU A 668 -0.18 15.83 24.00
N GLY A 669 -1.42 15.34 24.00
CA GLY A 669 -1.99 14.55 22.91
C GLY A 669 -2.01 15.31 21.58
N PHE A 670 -2.35 16.60 21.60
CA PHE A 670 -2.26 17.47 20.42
C PHE A 670 -0.83 17.56 19.89
N VAL A 671 0.13 17.89 20.74
CA VAL A 671 1.56 18.00 20.39
C VAL A 671 2.10 16.66 19.87
N SER A 672 1.70 15.54 20.49
CA SER A 672 2.14 14.20 20.13
C SER A 672 1.73 13.76 18.74
N LEU A 673 0.63 14.32 18.21
CA LEU A 673 0.15 14.02 16.87
C LEU A 673 0.70 15.02 15.84
N VAL A 674 0.72 16.31 16.17
CA VAL A 674 1.15 17.36 15.23
C VAL A 674 2.65 17.32 14.99
N MET A 675 3.47 17.24 16.03
CA MET A 675 4.93 17.37 15.92
C MET A 675 5.60 16.31 15.04
N PRO A 676 5.34 14.99 15.18
CA PRO A 676 5.96 14.01 14.29
C PRO A 676 5.54 14.22 12.83
N ALA A 677 4.27 14.60 12.59
CA ALA A 677 3.78 14.86 11.25
C ALA A 677 4.55 16.02 10.59
N ILE A 678 4.65 17.17 11.26
CA ILE A 678 5.35 18.32 10.68
C ILE A 678 6.87 18.13 10.65
N ALA A 679 7.47 17.40 11.59
CA ALA A 679 8.90 17.03 11.57
C ALA A 679 9.27 16.25 10.29
N MET A 680 8.38 15.36 9.85
CA MET A 680 8.52 14.58 8.62
C MET A 680 8.14 15.36 7.34
N GLY A 681 7.80 16.64 7.46
CA GLY A 681 7.51 17.51 6.30
C GLY A 681 6.05 17.50 5.86
N ASN A 682 5.12 16.98 6.66
CA ASN A 682 3.69 17.05 6.37
C ASN A 682 3.09 18.40 6.76
N ARG A 683 1.96 18.75 6.12
CA ARG A 683 1.09 19.85 6.54
C ARG A 683 -0.17 19.25 7.13
N VAL A 684 -0.67 19.81 8.22
CA VAL A 684 -1.75 19.19 9.01
C VAL A 684 -3.00 20.07 9.09
N VAL A 685 -4.16 19.42 8.99
CA VAL A 685 -5.46 19.93 9.40
C VAL A 685 -5.85 19.14 10.65
N VAL A 686 -5.87 19.81 11.80
CA VAL A 686 -6.04 19.16 13.10
C VAL A 686 -7.30 19.66 13.82
N THR A 687 -8.10 18.71 14.28
CA THR A 687 -9.20 18.93 15.20
C THR A 687 -8.72 18.63 16.62
N PRO A 688 -8.57 19.64 17.51
CA PRO A 688 -8.13 19.44 18.89
C PRO A 688 -9.25 18.78 19.72
N SER A 689 -8.99 18.51 21.01
CA SER A 689 -10.02 17.98 21.92
C SER A 689 -11.30 18.85 21.86
N PRO A 690 -12.47 18.28 21.53
CA PRO A 690 -13.73 19.01 21.56
C PRO A 690 -14.08 19.48 22.99
N ARG A 691 -13.68 18.71 24.01
CA ARG A 691 -13.99 19.00 25.43
C ARG A 691 -13.10 20.08 26.02
N GLN A 692 -11.80 20.06 25.71
CA GLN A 692 -10.82 20.99 26.28
C GLN A 692 -9.90 21.58 25.18
N PRO A 693 -10.44 22.30 24.18
CA PRO A 693 -9.67 22.80 23.03
C PRO A 693 -8.74 23.98 23.37
N LEU A 694 -8.95 24.64 24.51
CA LEU A 694 -8.36 25.95 24.79
C LEU A 694 -6.83 25.93 24.86
N ALA A 695 -6.21 24.85 25.33
CA ALA A 695 -4.74 24.74 25.31
C ALA A 695 -4.19 24.70 23.88
N ALA A 696 -4.84 23.96 22.97
CA ALA A 696 -4.49 23.98 21.55
C ALA A 696 -4.78 25.34 20.90
N CYS A 697 -5.77 26.08 21.41
CA CYS A 697 -6.06 27.44 20.94
C CYS A 697 -5.03 28.46 21.40
N ASP A 698 -4.57 28.38 22.65
CA ASP A 698 -3.49 29.26 23.16
C ASP A 698 -2.16 29.00 22.42
N PHE A 699 -2.02 27.79 21.83
CA PHE A 699 -0.90 27.40 20.97
C PHE A 699 -0.83 28.17 19.65
N TYR A 700 -1.89 28.88 19.22
CA TYR A 700 -1.85 29.71 18.00
C TYR A 700 -0.73 30.74 18.06
N GLN A 701 -0.56 31.40 19.20
CA GLN A 701 0.49 32.40 19.36
C GLN A 701 1.88 31.74 19.42
N VAL A 702 1.98 30.50 19.91
CA VAL A 702 3.24 29.74 19.88
C VAL A 702 3.62 29.44 18.42
N LEU A 703 2.65 29.06 17.58
CA LEU A 703 2.88 28.89 16.13
C LEU A 703 3.35 30.19 15.47
N ASP A 704 2.65 31.30 15.73
CA ASP A 704 2.99 32.62 15.15
C ASP A 704 4.37 33.11 15.60
N THR A 705 4.73 32.91 16.87
CA THR A 705 6.00 33.39 17.44
C THR A 705 7.18 32.50 17.03
N SER A 706 6.92 31.28 16.55
CA SER A 706 7.93 30.30 16.15
C SER A 706 8.17 30.25 14.64
N ASP A 707 7.66 31.24 13.90
CA ASP A 707 7.77 31.34 12.44
C ASP A 707 7.28 30.09 11.69
N VAL A 708 6.25 29.42 12.22
CA VAL A 708 5.61 28.29 11.51
C VAL A 708 4.95 28.84 10.25
N PRO A 709 5.33 28.39 9.03
CA PRO A 709 4.74 28.93 7.82
C PRO A 709 3.23 28.73 7.78
N GLY A 710 2.50 29.76 7.35
CA GLY A 710 1.05 29.73 7.30
C GLY A 710 0.54 28.57 6.45
N GLY A 711 -0.27 27.70 7.05
CA GLY A 711 -0.82 26.50 6.40
C GLY A 711 -0.12 25.19 6.78
N VAL A 712 1.03 25.22 7.47
CA VAL A 712 1.70 24.00 7.95
C VAL A 712 0.91 23.33 9.08
N VAL A 713 0.41 24.13 10.02
CA VAL A 713 -0.52 23.68 11.07
C VAL A 713 -1.81 24.49 10.96
N ASN A 714 -2.94 23.81 10.75
CA ASN A 714 -4.27 24.43 10.69
C ASN A 714 -5.16 23.77 11.75
N ILE A 715 -5.69 24.55 12.68
CA ILE A 715 -6.45 24.07 13.83
C ILE A 715 -7.92 24.46 13.65
N VAL A 716 -8.79 23.45 13.55
CA VAL A 716 -10.24 23.61 13.36
C VAL A 716 -10.95 22.99 14.57
N THR A 717 -11.51 23.85 15.43
CA THR A 717 -12.27 23.43 16.62
C THR A 717 -13.69 23.01 16.27
N GLY A 718 -14.28 22.10 17.02
CA GLY A 718 -15.67 21.64 16.81
C GLY A 718 -15.88 20.19 17.21
N ASP A 719 -16.98 19.61 16.76
CA ASP A 719 -17.30 18.20 16.98
C ASP A 719 -16.29 17.28 16.27
N ARG A 720 -15.57 16.45 17.03
CA ARG A 720 -14.47 15.62 16.52
C ARG A 720 -14.93 14.70 15.40
N ASP A 721 -15.99 13.96 15.63
CA ASP A 721 -16.42 12.87 14.73
C ASP A 721 -17.04 13.45 13.45
N THR A 722 -17.79 14.57 13.55
CA THR A 722 -18.32 15.31 12.40
C THR A 722 -17.21 15.87 11.50
N LEU A 723 -16.17 16.47 12.10
CA LEU A 723 -15.03 16.99 11.36
C LEU A 723 -14.15 15.87 10.80
N ALA A 724 -13.99 14.77 11.55
CA ALA A 724 -13.27 13.59 11.11
C ALA A 724 -13.94 12.91 9.90
N ASP A 725 -15.28 12.80 9.90
CA ASP A 725 -16.05 12.34 8.74
C ASP A 725 -15.77 13.18 7.50
N THR A 726 -15.77 14.50 7.66
CA THR A 726 -15.44 15.43 6.57
C THR A 726 -14.02 15.20 6.05
N MET A 727 -13.05 15.04 6.94
CA MET A 727 -11.66 14.77 6.56
C MET A 727 -11.50 13.39 5.90
N ALA A 728 -12.21 12.38 6.38
CA ALA A 728 -12.19 11.02 5.84
C ALA A 728 -12.76 10.98 4.41
N LYS A 729 -13.76 11.79 4.10
CA LYS A 729 -14.35 11.94 2.75
C LYS A 729 -13.56 12.88 1.82
N HIS A 730 -12.57 13.61 2.33
CA HIS A 730 -11.87 14.62 1.54
C HIS A 730 -10.84 13.96 0.60
N ASP A 731 -10.94 14.20 -0.70
CA ASP A 731 -10.03 13.57 -1.69
C ASP A 731 -8.61 14.14 -1.63
N ASP A 732 -8.46 15.42 -1.27
CA ASP A 732 -7.16 16.09 -1.13
C ASP A 732 -6.49 15.92 0.24
N ILE A 733 -6.98 15.02 1.10
CA ILE A 733 -6.26 14.57 2.31
C ILE A 733 -5.62 13.22 2.00
N ALA A 734 -4.31 13.11 2.21
CA ALA A 734 -3.53 11.93 1.84
C ALA A 734 -3.52 10.84 2.92
N ALA A 735 -3.65 11.24 4.19
CA ALA A 735 -3.74 10.32 5.33
C ALA A 735 -4.54 10.95 6.48
N LEU A 736 -5.13 10.11 7.33
CA LEU A 736 -5.93 10.53 8.47
C LEU A 736 -5.51 9.78 9.74
N TRP A 737 -5.24 10.52 10.81
CA TRP A 737 -5.06 9.96 12.14
C TRP A 737 -6.28 10.28 12.99
N TYR A 738 -6.83 9.26 13.67
CA TYR A 738 -8.04 9.41 14.47
C TYR A 738 -7.86 8.82 15.87
N PHE A 739 -7.97 9.67 16.88
CA PHE A 739 -7.86 9.29 18.29
C PHE A 739 -9.15 9.68 19.02
N GLY A 740 -10.10 8.75 19.07
CA GLY A 740 -11.42 8.94 19.68
C GLY A 740 -12.10 7.61 20.00
N GLY A 741 -13.44 7.61 20.02
CA GLY A 741 -14.27 6.43 20.30
C GLY A 741 -14.26 5.37 19.18
N ALA A 742 -14.91 4.23 19.43
CA ALA A 742 -14.97 3.13 18.47
C ALA A 742 -15.87 3.47 17.28
N SER A 743 -17.01 4.14 17.52
CA SER A 743 -17.95 4.53 16.44
C SER A 743 -17.29 5.49 15.45
N GLY A 744 -16.54 6.47 15.95
CA GLY A 744 -15.80 7.39 15.09
C GLY A 744 -14.65 6.69 14.34
N THR A 745 -14.03 5.65 14.93
CA THR A 745 -13.04 4.83 14.21
C THR A 745 -13.68 4.12 13.01
N GLU A 746 -14.81 3.45 13.23
CA GLU A 746 -15.56 2.79 12.16
C GLU A 746 -15.93 3.78 11.05
N LEU A 747 -16.42 4.96 11.43
CA LEU A 747 -16.79 6.02 10.50
C LEU A 747 -15.61 6.42 9.61
N VAL A 748 -14.49 6.85 10.20
CA VAL A 748 -13.35 7.36 9.41
C VAL A 748 -12.74 6.29 8.53
N GLU A 749 -12.70 5.05 9.01
CA GLU A 749 -12.19 3.92 8.23
C GLU A 749 -13.09 3.59 7.04
N ARG A 750 -14.41 3.56 7.23
CA ARG A 750 -15.37 3.32 6.16
C ARG A 750 -15.31 4.40 5.09
N GLU A 751 -15.30 5.67 5.50
CA GLU A 751 -15.35 6.80 4.57
C GLU A 751 -14.01 7.03 3.85
N SER A 752 -12.88 6.58 4.43
CA SER A 752 -11.56 6.62 3.79
C SER A 752 -11.49 5.82 2.48
N ALA A 753 -12.43 4.89 2.25
CA ALA A 753 -12.51 4.09 1.03
C ALA A 753 -12.76 4.92 -0.25
N GLY A 754 -13.09 6.21 -0.16
CA GLY A 754 -13.22 7.10 -1.33
C GLY A 754 -11.93 7.15 -2.16
N ASN A 755 -10.88 7.76 -1.61
CA ASN A 755 -9.56 7.88 -2.23
C ASN A 755 -8.53 6.87 -1.66
N LEU A 756 -8.96 5.96 -0.78
CA LEU A 756 -8.11 4.96 -0.11
C LEU A 756 -6.96 5.56 0.71
N LYS A 757 -7.14 6.77 1.25
CA LYS A 757 -6.17 7.37 2.18
C LYS A 757 -5.86 6.42 3.34
N ALA A 758 -4.60 6.37 3.75
CA ALA A 758 -4.21 5.58 4.91
C ALA A 758 -4.84 6.17 6.18
N VAL A 759 -5.45 5.30 7.00
CA VAL A 759 -6.03 5.66 8.29
C VAL A 759 -5.23 5.00 9.40
N TRP A 760 -4.83 5.78 10.40
CA TRP A 760 -4.33 5.26 11.66
C TRP A 760 -5.27 5.67 12.79
N ALA A 761 -6.03 4.69 13.28
CA ALA A 761 -6.97 4.90 14.37
C ALA A 761 -6.52 4.15 15.63
N ASN A 762 -6.88 4.67 16.80
CA ASN A 762 -6.67 4.00 18.08
C ASN A 762 -7.70 2.89 18.37
N ASN A 763 -8.68 2.67 17.48
CA ASN A 763 -9.72 1.64 17.63
C ASN A 763 -10.51 1.76 18.94
N GLY A 764 -10.79 3.00 19.38
CA GLY A 764 -11.48 3.22 20.65
C GLY A 764 -10.67 2.78 21.87
N LYS A 765 -9.34 2.70 21.78
CA LYS A 765 -8.47 2.29 22.89
C LYS A 765 -7.66 3.46 23.42
N ALA A 766 -7.52 3.50 24.74
CA ALA A 766 -6.76 4.51 25.45
C ALA A 766 -5.26 4.34 25.20
N ARG A 767 -4.55 5.46 25.16
CA ARG A 767 -3.09 5.54 25.08
C ARG A 767 -2.61 6.38 26.27
N ASP A 768 -1.55 5.94 26.93
CA ASP A 768 -0.87 6.77 27.91
C ASP A 768 0.07 7.76 27.18
N TRP A 769 -0.34 9.02 27.11
CA TRP A 769 0.43 10.06 26.42
C TRP A 769 1.72 10.46 27.15
N PHE A 770 1.83 10.15 28.44
CA PHE A 770 3.00 10.43 29.26
C PHE A 770 4.05 9.30 29.20
N ASP A 771 3.63 8.08 28.88
CA ASP A 771 4.54 6.95 28.66
C ASP A 771 5.29 7.11 27.33
N ALA A 772 6.63 6.99 27.35
CA ALA A 772 7.44 7.23 26.17
C ALA A 772 7.32 6.13 25.09
N THR A 773 6.84 4.94 25.42
CA THR A 773 6.60 3.85 24.47
C THR A 773 5.23 3.93 23.80
N GLN A 774 4.35 4.76 24.36
CA GLN A 774 3.00 5.00 23.90
C GLN A 774 2.85 6.42 23.33
N GLY A 775 3.20 7.49 24.03
CA GLY A 775 3.01 8.86 23.55
C GLY A 775 3.98 9.31 22.45
N GLN A 776 5.13 8.66 22.29
CA GLN A 776 6.15 9.03 21.30
C GLN A 776 6.86 7.83 20.69
N GLY A 777 7.68 8.09 19.66
CA GLY A 777 8.60 7.10 19.10
C GLY A 777 8.51 6.95 17.59
N GLU A 778 9.24 5.98 17.06
CA GLU A 778 9.30 5.71 15.62
C GLU A 778 7.97 5.27 15.01
N GLU A 779 7.01 4.76 15.80
CA GLU A 779 5.65 4.44 15.30
C GLU A 779 5.02 5.68 14.64
N PHE A 780 5.10 6.84 15.29
CA PHE A 780 4.53 8.08 14.76
C PHE A 780 5.27 8.56 13.51
N LEU A 781 6.60 8.42 13.47
CA LEU A 781 7.41 8.79 12.31
C LEU A 781 7.08 7.90 11.11
N PHE A 782 7.04 6.59 11.31
CA PHE A 782 6.67 5.61 10.28
C PHE A 782 5.25 5.89 9.73
N ARG A 783 4.30 6.24 10.61
CA ARG A 783 2.92 6.59 10.21
C ARG A 783 2.82 7.96 9.52
N ALA A 784 3.83 8.81 9.64
CA ALA A 784 3.88 10.16 9.07
C ALA A 784 4.64 10.21 7.74
N VAL A 785 5.23 9.09 7.31
CA VAL A 785 5.95 8.99 6.03
C VAL A 785 5.34 7.91 5.16
N ARG A 786 5.69 7.99 3.88
CA ARG A 786 5.56 6.89 2.93
C ARG A 786 6.97 6.49 2.49
N ILE A 787 7.18 5.20 2.25
CA ILE A 787 8.47 4.71 1.74
C ILE A 787 8.45 4.68 0.22
N LYS A 788 9.41 5.35 -0.43
CA LYS A 788 9.69 5.21 -1.86
C LYS A 788 10.96 4.39 -2.05
N THR A 789 10.89 3.32 -2.82
CA THR A 789 12.07 2.52 -3.16
C THR A 789 12.57 2.90 -4.55
N ILE A 790 13.72 3.56 -4.63
CA ILE A 790 14.39 3.89 -5.89
C ILE A 790 15.44 2.83 -6.19
N TRP A 791 15.31 2.15 -7.33
CA TRP A 791 16.33 1.26 -7.86
C TRP A 791 17.25 2.05 -8.79
N THR A 792 18.54 1.97 -8.55
CA THR A 792 19.54 2.70 -9.33
C THR A 792 20.70 1.80 -9.70
N PRO A 793 21.24 1.91 -10.93
CA PRO A 793 22.46 1.22 -11.32
C PRO A 793 23.61 1.57 -10.37
N PHE A 794 24.36 0.55 -9.95
CA PHE A 794 25.55 0.72 -9.12
C PHE A 794 26.61 -0.30 -9.54
N GLY A 795 27.79 0.21 -9.91
CA GLY A 795 28.92 -0.62 -10.28
C GLY A 795 29.70 -1.04 -9.05
N VAL A 796 29.83 -2.35 -8.81
CA VAL A 796 30.88 -2.93 -7.96
C VAL A 796 32.03 -3.38 -8.84
#